data_AF-A0A0Q8W862-F1
#
_entry.id   AF-A0A0Q8W862-F1
#
_cell.length_a   1.000
_cell.length_b   1.000
_cell.length_c   1.000
_cell.angle_alpha   90.00
_cell.angle_beta   90.00
_cell.angle_gamma   90.00
#
_symmetry.space_group_name_H-M   'P 1'
#
loop_
_entity.id
_entity.type
_entity.pdbx_description
1 polymer ?
#
loop_
_entity_poly.entity_id
_entity_poly.type
_entity_poly.pdbx_seq_one_letter_code
_entity_poly.pdbx_strand_id
1 'polypeptide(L)'
;MLAAPLLVSTPADAADDVTLNLIGINDFHGRIDANTVKFAGTVEKIRQEGGSDNSLLISAGDNVSASLFASATQGDIPTIDVLNALHLDASAAGNHEFDKGADDLVGRLSDAADFPFLAANVFRNGAPLLDKSATFDVNGVSVAVVGAVTKETLSLVSPGGMTGVSITDPTDAINDTVAELEASATPPDVIVASIHEGAPDGTQTYAYEAAHSDVFKKIAEETSPDVDAIFMGHTHQAYTYDGPIPGEPGKTRPIIQTGNYGSNVGNIKLTVDGDTGDVKSYTQANVARVTTDDATLVQTYPDVATVKTITDAALAVAAERGNQVVATQTADITTAFAGGKRDDRTSESTLGNLVADALLSAVGKTPAGADIAVTNSGGLRAELLYAGSTPATGANGEITFAEANGVLPFVNNLSTTTLSGANFKKVLEQQWQRDVDGNVPTRAYLQLGLSKNVRYTYDPTRTEGDRITSIWIDGAPIDPAKNYRIALPAFLTTGGDNFRAFTLGTSVDSGLVDYQAFIDYLDASSPVSPDFARRTMAVTGVKSSYEAGDSVAVTLPKLDLTSLGSPANTSVTAKLKSGDTTTELGSFPVTAGAATVAFDLPAGLIGPATLEVEAAPTGSKATIPLTIDKASSTTTATAPAKAKTGTTFTVEATVASESGVTPTGTVTVKDGSTELASGPLVNGSASLEVNASKLSADAHTLTVSYSGDALHEASTGSTEPIEIVKGGSGFGAVVATTKYGTSPVVQLTADPEASGLVYVTSAGQLVGMGFLTDGAGTVTLPKTGFKPGTYDLKVFYAGDEKFDPTSTTATLTVTKAGSKATKSYSTAKVVKNKTKATVKVKVSATGFTVTSGTVKIYRGTALYGSATVKNGTATVTLKKFTTSGTQRMTASYGGNSYALPSTTSFTIKVVK
;
A
#
# COMPACT_ATOMS: atom_id res chain seq x y z
N MET A 1 22.02 -28.47 113.91
CA MET A 1 21.29 -28.06 112.68
C MET A 1 22.01 -28.67 111.50
N LEU A 2 21.32 -29.45 110.66
CA LEU A 2 21.85 -30.09 109.45
C LEU A 2 21.31 -29.37 108.20
N ALA A 3 22.16 -29.25 107.18
CA ALA A 3 21.89 -28.63 105.88
C ALA A 3 21.67 -29.70 104.79
N ALA A 4 20.79 -29.41 103.83
CA ALA A 4 20.51 -30.20 102.63
C ALA A 4 21.16 -29.57 101.39
N PRO A 5 21.56 -30.35 100.36
CA PRO A 5 22.31 -29.84 99.21
C PRO A 5 21.40 -29.31 98.08
N LEU A 6 21.84 -28.23 97.45
CA LEU A 6 21.32 -27.65 96.21
C LEU A 6 21.65 -28.56 95.01
N LEU A 7 20.66 -28.83 94.15
CA LEU A 7 20.86 -29.30 92.79
C LEU A 7 21.23 -28.10 91.90
N VAL A 8 22.37 -28.20 91.22
CA VAL A 8 22.85 -27.25 90.20
C VAL A 8 22.38 -27.77 88.85
N SER A 9 21.56 -27.00 88.13
CA SER A 9 21.22 -27.25 86.73
C SER A 9 22.41 -26.89 85.85
N THR A 10 22.87 -27.85 85.04
CA THR A 10 23.81 -27.60 83.95
C THR A 10 23.14 -26.71 82.88
N PRO A 11 23.85 -25.74 82.27
CA PRO A 11 23.33 -25.03 81.11
C PRO A 11 23.10 -26.04 79.96
N ALA A 12 22.02 -25.86 79.18
CA ALA A 12 21.89 -26.51 77.89
C ALA A 12 22.98 -25.93 76.96
N ASP A 13 23.78 -26.78 76.32
CA ASP A 13 24.66 -26.35 75.23
C ASP A 13 23.77 -25.88 74.06
N ALA A 14 24.12 -24.74 73.44
CA ALA A 14 23.47 -24.26 72.22
C ALA A 14 23.70 -25.28 71.09
N ALA A 15 22.68 -25.52 70.26
CA ALA A 15 22.85 -26.38 69.10
C ALA A 15 23.77 -25.70 68.07
N ASP A 16 24.67 -26.47 67.46
CA ASP A 16 25.58 -25.94 66.44
C ASP A 16 24.81 -25.58 65.16
N ASP A 17 25.17 -24.45 64.53
CA ASP A 17 24.61 -24.06 63.23
C ASP A 17 24.89 -25.12 62.16
N VAL A 18 23.89 -25.39 61.31
CA VAL A 18 23.99 -26.35 60.20
C VAL A 18 24.16 -25.59 58.88
N THR A 19 25.10 -26.03 58.04
CA THR A 19 25.21 -25.49 56.67
C THR A 19 24.55 -26.45 55.70
N LEU A 20 23.43 -26.05 55.12
CA LEU A 20 22.76 -26.77 54.02
C LEU A 20 23.41 -26.41 52.69
N ASN A 21 23.65 -27.40 51.83
CA ASN A 21 24.22 -27.24 50.50
C ASN A 21 23.18 -27.64 49.44
N LEU A 22 22.46 -26.65 48.92
CA LEU A 22 21.45 -26.84 47.89
C LEU A 22 22.10 -26.77 46.51
N ILE A 23 22.01 -27.86 45.77
CA ILE A 23 22.58 -28.01 44.43
C ILE A 23 21.43 -27.92 43.43
N GLY A 24 21.50 -27.01 42.46
CA GLY A 24 20.42 -26.74 41.52
C GLY A 24 20.78 -27.01 40.08
N ILE A 25 19.83 -27.54 39.31
CA ILE A 25 19.87 -27.59 37.85
C ILE A 25 18.54 -27.11 37.27
N ASN A 26 18.53 -26.71 36.01
CA ASN A 26 17.32 -26.39 35.25
C ASN A 26 17.60 -26.60 33.76
N ASP A 27 16.55 -26.81 32.96
CA ASP A 27 16.62 -26.84 31.50
C ASP A 27 17.71 -27.82 30.99
N PHE A 28 17.79 -29.00 31.61
CA PHE A 28 18.76 -30.02 31.25
C PHE A 28 18.48 -30.60 29.87
N HIS A 29 17.21 -30.63 29.42
CA HIS A 29 16.77 -31.01 28.07
C HIS A 29 17.50 -32.22 27.51
N GLY A 30 17.52 -33.31 28.26
CA GLY A 30 18.10 -34.60 27.91
C GLY A 30 19.45 -34.54 27.17
N ARG A 31 20.39 -33.76 27.71
CA ARG A 31 21.74 -33.59 27.18
C ARG A 31 22.61 -34.80 27.52
N ILE A 32 22.28 -35.91 26.85
CA ILE A 32 23.03 -37.17 26.88
C ILE A 32 24.03 -37.18 25.72
N ASP A 33 25.25 -36.73 26.00
CA ASP A 33 26.35 -36.61 25.06
C ASP A 33 27.73 -36.81 25.74
N ALA A 34 28.81 -36.33 25.09
CA ALA A 34 30.17 -36.38 25.62
C ALA A 34 30.44 -35.44 26.83
N ASN A 35 29.48 -34.60 27.21
CA ASN A 35 29.54 -33.71 28.36
C ASN A 35 28.79 -34.26 29.58
N THR A 36 27.95 -35.29 29.44
CA THR A 36 27.14 -35.85 30.55
C THR A 36 28.01 -36.25 31.74
N VAL A 37 29.15 -36.89 31.49
CA VAL A 37 30.10 -37.31 32.54
C VAL A 37 30.71 -36.10 33.26
N LYS A 38 30.97 -35.01 32.54
CA LYS A 38 31.52 -33.78 33.10
C LYS A 38 30.48 -33.03 33.91
N PHE A 39 29.23 -33.01 33.46
CA PHE A 39 28.10 -32.48 34.23
C PHE A 39 27.95 -33.23 35.57
N ALA A 40 27.90 -34.56 35.51
CA ALA A 40 27.84 -35.40 36.71
C ALA A 40 29.04 -35.16 37.65
N GLY A 41 30.25 -35.03 37.09
CA GLY A 41 31.44 -34.67 37.85
C GLY A 41 31.36 -33.30 38.53
N THR A 42 30.67 -32.32 37.94
CA THR A 42 30.42 -31.02 38.58
C THR A 42 29.47 -31.15 39.77
N VAL A 43 28.35 -31.88 39.60
CA VAL A 43 27.39 -32.13 40.68
C VAL A 43 28.08 -32.80 41.87
N GLU A 44 28.81 -33.89 41.62
CA GLU A 44 29.49 -34.65 42.68
C GLU A 44 30.63 -33.86 43.33
N LYS A 45 31.34 -33.02 42.57
CA LYS A 45 32.31 -32.10 43.14
C LYS A 45 31.65 -31.12 44.12
N ILE A 46 30.53 -30.52 43.74
CA ILE A 46 29.79 -29.57 44.59
C ILE A 46 29.25 -30.28 45.84
N ARG A 47 28.68 -31.47 45.67
CA ARG A 47 28.18 -32.32 46.76
C ARG A 47 29.29 -32.64 47.77
N GLN A 48 30.47 -33.04 47.28
CA GLN A 48 31.63 -33.32 48.12
C GLN A 48 32.14 -32.06 48.85
N GLU A 49 32.22 -30.90 48.19
CA GLU A 49 32.68 -29.63 48.78
C GLU A 49 31.68 -29.02 49.77
N GLY A 50 30.39 -29.35 49.67
CA GLY A 50 29.34 -28.96 50.61
C GLY A 50 29.15 -29.92 51.79
N GLY A 51 29.67 -31.14 51.68
CA GLY A 51 29.38 -32.25 52.57
C GLY A 51 28.16 -33.03 52.08
N SER A 52 28.35 -34.31 51.76
CA SER A 52 27.31 -35.14 51.14
C SER A 52 26.05 -35.26 51.99
N ASP A 53 26.19 -35.41 53.32
CA ASP A 53 25.08 -35.52 54.27
C ASP A 53 24.32 -34.19 54.46
N ASN A 54 24.91 -33.08 54.02
CA ASN A 54 24.33 -31.74 54.09
C ASN A 54 23.74 -31.28 52.76
N SER A 55 23.74 -32.13 51.73
CA SER A 55 23.44 -31.72 50.36
C SER A 55 22.08 -32.20 49.88
N LEU A 56 21.37 -31.33 49.17
CA LEU A 56 20.12 -31.66 48.48
C LEU A 56 20.24 -31.22 47.01
N LEU A 57 20.01 -32.13 46.06
CA LEU A 57 20.02 -31.86 44.63
C LEU A 57 18.59 -31.63 44.14
N ILE A 58 18.33 -30.49 43.50
CA ILE A 58 17.01 -30.03 43.07
C ILE A 58 17.07 -29.65 41.59
N SER A 59 16.02 -29.97 40.85
CA SER A 59 15.79 -29.46 39.50
C SER A 59 14.61 -28.49 39.48
N ALA A 60 14.77 -27.39 38.74
CA ALA A 60 13.69 -26.45 38.44
C ALA A 60 12.96 -26.78 37.11
N GLY A 61 12.99 -28.04 36.66
CA GLY A 61 12.21 -28.51 35.51
C GLY A 61 12.92 -28.44 34.17
N ASP A 62 12.22 -28.91 33.12
CA ASP A 62 12.72 -29.14 31.77
C ASP A 62 13.98 -30.03 31.75
N ASN A 63 13.91 -31.12 32.50
CA ASN A 63 14.94 -32.15 32.44
C ASN A 63 14.86 -32.93 31.14
N VAL A 64 13.63 -33.16 30.65
CA VAL A 64 13.34 -33.97 29.45
C VAL A 64 12.79 -33.12 28.31
N SER A 65 12.57 -33.74 27.15
CA SER A 65 12.14 -33.11 25.90
C SER A 65 13.03 -31.94 25.44
N ALA A 66 12.82 -31.41 24.23
CA ALA A 66 13.86 -30.67 23.46
C ALA A 66 15.24 -31.37 23.48
N SER A 67 15.20 -32.70 23.57
CA SER A 67 16.32 -33.51 24.01
C SER A 67 17.27 -33.87 22.88
N LEU A 68 18.55 -34.10 23.20
CA LEU A 68 19.45 -34.62 22.19
C LEU A 68 18.97 -35.99 21.72
N PHE A 69 19.31 -36.31 20.48
CA PHE A 69 18.88 -37.53 19.80
C PHE A 69 19.04 -38.80 20.65
N ALA A 70 20.13 -38.88 21.43
CA ALA A 70 20.38 -40.03 22.30
C ALA A 70 19.33 -40.20 23.39
N SER A 71 18.86 -39.12 24.01
CA SER A 71 17.80 -39.21 25.01
C SER A 71 16.41 -39.28 24.36
N ALA A 72 16.14 -38.39 23.40
CA ALA A 72 14.82 -38.24 22.77
C ALA A 72 14.33 -39.55 22.14
N THR A 73 15.21 -40.28 21.44
CA THR A 73 14.82 -41.55 20.82
C THR A 73 14.37 -42.58 21.84
N GLN A 74 14.96 -42.56 23.03
CA GLN A 74 14.66 -43.52 24.09
C GLN A 74 13.57 -43.02 25.04
N GLY A 75 12.78 -42.05 24.58
CA GLY A 75 11.71 -41.46 25.37
C GLY A 75 12.24 -40.68 26.59
N ASP A 76 13.48 -40.20 26.56
CA ASP A 76 14.09 -39.44 27.65
C ASP A 76 14.40 -40.25 28.93
N ILE A 77 14.18 -41.58 28.90
CA ILE A 77 14.54 -42.48 30.00
C ILE A 77 16.03 -42.42 30.36
N PRO A 78 17.00 -42.36 29.42
CA PRO A 78 18.40 -42.19 29.79
C PRO A 78 18.69 -40.93 30.60
N THR A 79 17.89 -39.88 30.45
CA THR A 79 18.00 -38.68 31.26
C THR A 79 17.52 -38.91 32.68
N ILE A 80 16.38 -39.55 32.84
CA ILE A 80 15.88 -39.93 34.17
C ILE A 80 16.88 -40.87 34.86
N ASP A 81 17.42 -41.86 34.15
CA ASP A 81 18.44 -42.78 34.68
C ASP A 81 19.71 -42.04 35.17
N VAL A 82 20.18 -41.04 34.41
CA VAL A 82 21.33 -40.21 34.81
C VAL A 82 21.02 -39.39 36.06
N LEU A 83 19.83 -38.82 36.16
CA LEU A 83 19.41 -38.02 37.32
C LEU A 83 19.17 -38.90 38.57
N ASN A 84 18.62 -40.11 38.40
CA ASN A 84 18.52 -41.11 39.46
C ASN A 84 19.92 -41.52 39.94
N ALA A 85 20.86 -41.79 39.02
CA ALA A 85 22.23 -42.13 39.37
C ALA A 85 22.99 -41.00 40.09
N LEU A 86 22.54 -39.76 39.91
CA LEU A 86 23.05 -38.58 40.63
C LEU A 86 22.30 -38.30 41.92
N HIS A 87 21.33 -39.11 42.31
CA HIS A 87 20.49 -38.91 43.49
C HIS A 87 19.85 -37.52 43.49
N LEU A 88 19.15 -37.17 42.41
CA LEU A 88 18.26 -36.01 42.38
C LEU A 88 17.16 -36.22 43.43
N ASP A 89 16.92 -35.24 44.30
CA ASP A 89 15.99 -35.38 45.42
C ASP A 89 14.56 -34.93 45.05
N ALA A 90 14.44 -33.88 44.25
CA ALA A 90 13.15 -33.39 43.74
C ALA A 90 13.30 -32.62 42.43
N SER A 91 12.26 -32.64 41.59
CA SER A 91 12.18 -31.78 40.40
C SER A 91 10.86 -31.02 40.38
N ALA A 92 10.88 -29.71 40.17
CA ALA A 92 9.70 -29.05 39.64
C ALA A 92 9.39 -29.63 38.25
N ALA A 93 8.12 -29.68 37.87
CA ALA A 93 7.76 -29.90 36.47
C ALA A 93 7.99 -28.60 35.69
N GLY A 94 8.68 -28.69 34.56
CA GLY A 94 8.74 -27.65 33.55
C GLY A 94 7.69 -27.87 32.46
N ASN A 95 7.65 -26.98 31.47
CA ASN A 95 6.69 -27.14 30.38
C ASN A 95 7.00 -28.37 29.52
N HIS A 96 8.28 -28.72 29.32
CA HIS A 96 8.70 -29.81 28.46
C HIS A 96 8.48 -31.20 29.06
N GLU A 97 8.26 -31.31 30.37
CA GLU A 97 7.71 -32.53 31.00
C GLU A 97 6.30 -32.87 30.48
N PHE A 98 5.56 -31.89 29.95
CA PHE A 98 4.20 -32.07 29.41
C PHE A 98 4.14 -32.25 27.87
N ASP A 99 5.27 -32.29 27.16
CA ASP A 99 5.30 -32.40 25.69
C ASP A 99 4.54 -33.61 25.14
N LYS A 100 4.67 -34.76 25.84
CA LYS A 100 3.97 -36.01 25.51
C LYS A 100 2.62 -36.15 26.22
N GLY A 101 2.17 -35.08 26.88
CA GLY A 101 0.91 -34.99 27.61
C GLY A 101 1.06 -35.30 29.10
N ALA A 102 0.08 -34.83 29.88
CA ALA A 102 0.08 -35.00 31.33
C ALA A 102 0.06 -36.46 31.81
N ASP A 103 -0.46 -37.39 30.99
CA ASP A 103 -0.45 -38.83 31.30
C ASP A 103 0.94 -39.46 31.15
N ASP A 104 1.77 -38.92 30.26
CA ASP A 104 3.15 -39.37 30.11
C ASP A 104 4.00 -38.94 31.31
N LEU A 105 3.77 -37.73 31.82
CA LEU A 105 4.41 -37.21 33.02
C LEU A 105 4.08 -38.03 34.27
N VAL A 106 2.79 -38.17 34.60
CA VAL A 106 2.34 -38.89 35.81
C VAL A 106 2.43 -40.42 35.68
N GLY A 107 2.73 -40.93 34.49
CA GLY A 107 2.99 -42.34 34.23
C GLY A 107 4.46 -42.57 33.95
N ARG A 108 4.81 -42.72 32.68
CA ARG A 108 6.13 -43.17 32.22
C ARG A 108 7.31 -42.41 32.84
N LEU A 109 7.23 -41.08 32.96
CA LEU A 109 8.33 -40.29 33.55
C LEU A 109 8.39 -40.45 35.08
N SER A 110 7.27 -40.28 35.78
CA SER A 110 7.20 -40.43 37.24
C SER A 110 7.50 -41.87 37.70
N ASP A 111 7.06 -42.88 36.94
CA ASP A 111 7.32 -44.29 37.22
C ASP A 111 8.82 -44.66 37.06
N ALA A 112 9.56 -43.89 36.26
CA ALA A 112 10.99 -44.10 36.02
C ALA A 112 11.87 -43.29 36.98
N ALA A 113 11.35 -42.20 37.55
CA ALA A 113 12.10 -41.30 38.43
C ALA A 113 12.13 -41.86 39.86
N ASP A 114 13.32 -41.84 40.48
CA ASP A 114 13.48 -42.14 41.91
C ASP A 114 13.16 -40.91 42.80
N PHE A 115 12.68 -39.83 42.18
CA PHE A 115 12.37 -38.54 42.79
C PHE A 115 10.98 -38.04 42.37
N PRO A 116 10.29 -37.26 43.22
CA PRO A 116 9.00 -36.68 42.88
C PRO A 116 9.13 -35.54 41.87
N PHE A 117 8.22 -35.51 40.90
CA PHE A 117 7.90 -34.30 40.14
C PHE A 117 6.88 -33.46 40.92
N LEU A 118 7.16 -32.17 41.06
CA LEU A 118 6.40 -31.25 41.90
C LEU A 118 5.74 -30.14 41.06
N ALA A 119 4.45 -29.88 41.31
CA ALA A 119 3.74 -28.76 40.70
C ALA A 119 2.51 -28.31 41.50
N ALA A 120 2.68 -27.29 42.35
CA ALA A 120 1.63 -26.71 43.19
C ALA A 120 0.49 -26.06 42.39
N ASN A 121 0.77 -25.59 41.17
CA ASN A 121 -0.16 -24.82 40.36
C ASN A 121 -0.82 -25.60 39.21
N VAL A 122 -0.67 -26.93 39.16
CA VAL A 122 -1.23 -27.76 38.08
C VAL A 122 -2.34 -28.65 38.61
N PHE A 123 -3.54 -28.49 38.04
CA PHE A 123 -4.73 -29.22 38.46
C PHE A 123 -5.36 -29.94 37.27
N ARG A 124 -5.91 -31.13 37.51
CA ARG A 124 -6.76 -31.84 36.55
C ARG A 124 -8.15 -32.01 37.15
N ASN A 125 -9.14 -31.43 36.49
CA ASN A 125 -10.54 -31.42 36.95
C ASN A 125 -10.69 -30.94 38.41
N GLY A 126 -9.87 -29.96 38.82
CA GLY A 126 -9.91 -29.35 40.14
C GLY A 126 -9.10 -30.05 41.25
N ALA A 127 -8.47 -31.20 40.97
CA ALA A 127 -7.54 -31.86 41.90
C ALA A 127 -6.08 -31.61 41.47
N PRO A 128 -5.11 -31.50 42.40
CA PRO A 128 -3.69 -31.43 42.05
C PRO A 128 -3.29 -32.61 41.16
N LEU A 129 -2.53 -32.33 40.09
CA LEU A 129 -2.06 -33.37 39.16
C LEU A 129 -0.80 -34.08 39.67
N LEU A 130 0.09 -33.32 40.32
CA LEU A 130 1.32 -33.76 40.96
C LEU A 130 1.30 -33.35 42.43
N ASP A 131 2.22 -33.89 43.22
CA ASP A 131 2.45 -33.39 44.57
C ASP A 131 2.91 -31.92 44.51
N LYS A 132 2.44 -31.10 45.45
CA LYS A 132 2.79 -29.68 45.48
C LYS A 132 4.21 -29.44 46.01
N SER A 133 4.62 -30.27 46.97
CA SER A 133 5.90 -30.19 47.67
C SER A 133 6.37 -31.55 48.17
N ALA A 134 7.66 -31.65 48.51
CA ALA A 134 8.27 -32.77 49.21
C ALA A 134 9.20 -32.27 50.32
N THR A 135 9.29 -32.98 51.44
CA THR A 135 10.10 -32.60 52.61
C THR A 135 11.18 -33.63 52.89
N PHE A 136 12.39 -33.17 53.17
CA PHE A 136 13.60 -33.96 53.35
C PHE A 136 14.26 -33.62 54.69
N ASP A 137 14.81 -34.63 55.39
CA ASP A 137 15.71 -34.40 56.52
C ASP A 137 17.14 -34.31 56.00
N VAL A 138 17.77 -33.15 56.16
CA VAL A 138 19.13 -32.89 55.71
C VAL A 138 19.98 -32.55 56.92
N ASN A 139 20.66 -33.57 57.45
CA ASN A 139 21.46 -33.49 58.67
C ASN A 139 20.67 -32.89 59.87
N GLY A 140 19.43 -33.34 60.04
CA GLY A 140 18.56 -32.90 61.13
C GLY A 140 17.83 -31.57 60.90
N VAL A 141 17.98 -30.95 59.74
CA VAL A 141 17.17 -29.80 59.29
C VAL A 141 16.10 -30.27 58.33
N SER A 142 14.84 -29.93 58.58
CA SER A 142 13.70 -30.27 57.73
C SER A 142 13.58 -29.26 56.59
N VAL A 143 13.82 -29.71 55.35
CA VAL A 143 13.81 -28.87 54.14
C VAL A 143 12.64 -29.24 53.25
N ALA A 144 11.70 -28.32 53.01
CA ALA A 144 10.62 -28.51 52.05
C ALA A 144 10.95 -27.88 50.69
N VAL A 145 10.76 -28.63 49.61
CA VAL A 145 10.86 -28.13 48.23
C VAL A 145 9.44 -27.99 47.68
N VAL A 146 9.06 -26.80 47.22
CA VAL A 146 7.74 -26.53 46.62
C VAL A 146 7.93 -26.24 45.13
N GLY A 147 7.26 -27.01 44.27
CA GLY A 147 7.41 -26.92 42.81
C GLY A 147 6.31 -26.08 42.16
N ALA A 148 6.61 -25.32 41.11
CA ALA A 148 5.59 -24.70 40.25
C ALA A 148 6.08 -24.56 38.81
N VAL A 149 5.15 -24.51 37.85
CA VAL A 149 5.45 -24.36 36.41
C VAL A 149 4.91 -23.05 35.85
N THR A 150 5.49 -22.50 34.79
CA THR A 150 4.93 -21.33 34.10
C THR A 150 3.45 -21.54 33.70
N LYS A 151 2.65 -20.47 33.80
CA LYS A 151 1.26 -20.50 33.33
C LYS A 151 1.15 -20.67 31.81
N GLU A 152 2.24 -20.39 31.08
CA GLU A 152 2.30 -20.47 29.63
C GLU A 152 2.31 -21.91 29.10
N THR A 153 2.52 -22.93 29.94
CA THR A 153 2.63 -24.33 29.50
C THR A 153 1.47 -24.78 28.61
N LEU A 154 0.22 -24.37 28.88
CA LEU A 154 -0.94 -24.75 28.05
C LEU A 154 -0.87 -24.23 26.60
N SER A 155 -0.07 -23.19 26.34
CA SER A 155 0.23 -22.69 24.99
C SER A 155 1.51 -23.23 24.38
N LEU A 156 2.36 -23.89 25.20
CA LEU A 156 3.68 -24.39 24.79
C LEU A 156 3.68 -25.89 24.47
N VAL A 157 2.62 -26.62 24.83
CA VAL A 157 2.50 -28.07 24.60
C VAL A 157 1.25 -28.43 23.81
N SER A 158 1.20 -29.67 23.32
CA SER A 158 0.07 -30.17 22.53
C SER A 158 -1.24 -30.16 23.33
N PRO A 159 -2.30 -29.45 22.86
CA PRO A 159 -3.58 -29.37 23.58
C PRO A 159 -4.24 -30.72 23.84
N GLY A 160 -3.99 -31.73 22.98
CA GLY A 160 -4.58 -33.06 23.11
C GLY A 160 -4.19 -33.77 24.41
N GLY A 161 -2.93 -33.61 24.84
CA GLY A 161 -2.39 -34.20 26.07
C GLY A 161 -2.76 -33.47 27.36
N MET A 162 -3.43 -32.31 27.25
CA MET A 162 -3.73 -31.41 28.37
C MET A 162 -5.24 -31.31 28.68
N THR A 163 -6.03 -32.28 28.21
CA THR A 163 -7.48 -32.28 28.43
C THR A 163 -7.82 -32.27 29.92
N GLY A 164 -8.63 -31.29 30.34
CA GLY A 164 -9.06 -31.12 31.73
C GLY A 164 -7.98 -30.59 32.67
N VAL A 165 -6.79 -30.26 32.15
CA VAL A 165 -5.70 -29.65 32.92
C VAL A 165 -5.87 -28.12 32.94
N SER A 166 -5.68 -27.52 34.10
CA SER A 166 -5.64 -26.08 34.33
C SER A 166 -4.39 -25.71 35.12
N ILE A 167 -3.77 -24.59 34.75
CA ILE A 167 -2.54 -24.11 35.39
C ILE A 167 -2.82 -22.72 35.96
N THR A 168 -2.63 -22.56 37.27
CA THR A 168 -2.80 -21.30 37.99
C THR A 168 -1.49 -20.51 38.03
N ASP A 169 -1.54 -19.29 38.56
CA ASP A 169 -0.34 -18.48 38.75
C ASP A 169 0.68 -19.21 39.67
N PRO A 170 1.96 -19.29 39.28
CA PRO A 170 2.96 -20.03 40.04
C PRO A 170 3.22 -19.39 41.41
N THR A 171 3.36 -18.06 41.49
CA THR A 171 3.63 -17.36 42.76
C THR A 171 2.49 -17.55 43.75
N ASP A 172 1.25 -17.39 43.30
CA ASP A 172 0.08 -17.56 44.17
C ASP A 172 0.00 -18.99 44.72
N ALA A 173 0.25 -20.00 43.88
CA ALA A 173 0.20 -21.40 44.28
C ALA A 173 1.36 -21.83 45.20
N ILE A 174 2.57 -21.27 45.01
CA ILE A 174 3.67 -21.43 45.95
C ILE A 174 3.24 -20.87 47.32
N ASN A 175 2.74 -19.64 47.34
CA ASN A 175 2.32 -18.98 48.59
C ASN A 175 1.21 -19.76 49.33
N ASP A 176 0.22 -20.26 48.60
CA ASP A 176 -0.83 -21.10 49.17
C ASP A 176 -0.27 -22.39 49.78
N THR A 177 0.69 -23.04 49.10
CA THR A 177 1.33 -24.27 49.59
C THR A 177 2.24 -24.02 50.78
N VAL A 178 2.96 -22.89 50.80
CA VAL A 178 3.78 -22.47 51.94
C VAL A 178 2.90 -22.22 53.16
N ALA A 179 1.76 -21.56 53.00
CA ALA A 179 0.80 -21.38 54.09
C ALA A 179 0.25 -22.73 54.61
N GLU A 180 0.06 -23.73 53.75
CA GLU A 180 -0.31 -25.10 54.15
C GLU A 180 0.80 -25.78 54.98
N LEU A 181 2.08 -25.61 54.58
CA LEU A 181 3.24 -26.16 55.30
C LEU A 181 3.45 -25.50 56.67
N GLU A 182 3.36 -24.17 56.75
CA GLU A 182 3.49 -23.41 58.00
C GLU A 182 2.35 -23.70 58.99
N ALA A 183 1.15 -24.01 58.49
CA ALA A 183 0.04 -24.41 59.33
C ALA A 183 0.09 -25.89 59.78
N SER A 184 1.08 -26.65 59.31
CA SER A 184 1.21 -28.07 59.64
C SER A 184 1.65 -28.29 61.10
N ALA A 185 1.51 -29.51 61.60
CA ALA A 185 1.91 -29.85 62.98
C ALA A 185 3.43 -29.77 63.20
N THR A 186 4.19 -29.86 62.11
CA THR A 186 5.65 -29.83 62.08
C THR A 186 6.08 -29.02 60.84
N PRO A 187 6.05 -27.69 60.92
CA PRO A 187 6.55 -26.82 59.85
C PRO A 187 8.00 -27.17 59.51
N PRO A 188 8.40 -27.11 58.23
CA PRO A 188 9.80 -27.28 57.83
C PRO A 188 10.64 -26.12 58.37
N ASP A 189 11.92 -26.37 58.65
CA ASP A 189 12.86 -25.33 59.08
C ASP A 189 13.26 -24.45 57.89
N VAL A 190 13.32 -25.02 56.69
CA VAL A 190 13.72 -24.32 55.46
C VAL A 190 12.74 -24.63 54.33
N ILE A 191 12.33 -23.61 53.59
CA ILE A 191 11.47 -23.76 52.40
C ILE A 191 12.19 -23.26 51.15
N VAL A 192 12.29 -24.14 50.15
CA VAL A 192 12.86 -23.85 48.83
C VAL A 192 11.75 -23.83 47.79
N ALA A 193 11.61 -22.71 47.07
CA ALA A 193 10.76 -22.67 45.88
C ALA A 193 11.56 -23.09 44.64
N SER A 194 11.07 -24.10 43.93
CA SER A 194 11.62 -24.54 42.63
C SER A 194 10.59 -24.20 41.56
N ILE A 195 10.83 -23.14 40.80
CA ILE A 195 9.85 -22.54 39.90
C ILE A 195 10.38 -22.63 38.47
N HIS A 196 9.66 -23.32 37.59
CA HIS A 196 9.96 -23.33 36.16
C HIS A 196 9.38 -22.09 35.46
N GLU A 197 9.95 -20.95 35.82
CA GLU A 197 9.73 -19.61 35.27
C GLU A 197 11.01 -18.79 35.57
N GLY A 198 11.23 -17.65 34.90
CA GLY A 198 12.48 -16.92 35.13
C GLY A 198 12.53 -15.49 34.60
N ALA A 199 13.64 -14.83 34.89
CA ALA A 199 13.95 -13.53 34.30
C ALA A 199 14.24 -13.69 32.80
N PRO A 200 13.72 -12.81 31.93
CA PRO A 200 13.94 -12.89 30.48
C PRO A 200 15.39 -12.65 30.02
N ASP A 201 16.19 -11.84 30.73
CA ASP A 201 17.59 -11.57 30.34
C ASP A 201 18.56 -11.68 31.54
N GLY A 202 19.33 -12.78 31.57
CA GLY A 202 20.29 -13.05 32.64
C GLY A 202 21.54 -12.18 32.62
N THR A 203 21.75 -11.34 31.60
CA THR A 203 22.87 -10.40 31.56
C THR A 203 22.57 -9.10 32.30
N GLN A 204 21.31 -8.88 32.68
CA GLN A 204 20.86 -7.67 33.35
C GLN A 204 20.89 -7.79 34.86
N THR A 205 20.80 -6.65 35.53
CA THR A 205 20.67 -6.59 36.99
C THR A 205 19.25 -6.95 37.45
N TYR A 206 19.10 -7.48 38.66
CA TYR A 206 17.80 -7.68 39.31
C TYR A 206 16.82 -6.50 39.12
N ALA A 207 17.27 -5.27 39.40
CA ALA A 207 16.43 -4.07 39.33
C ALA A 207 15.93 -3.76 37.91
N TYR A 208 16.67 -4.18 36.89
CA TYR A 208 16.24 -4.06 35.50
C TYR A 208 15.17 -5.10 35.19
N GLU A 209 15.42 -6.37 35.50
CA GLU A 209 14.46 -7.47 35.24
C GLU A 209 13.12 -7.23 35.96
N ALA A 210 13.17 -6.86 37.25
CA ALA A 210 11.98 -6.51 38.02
C ALA A 210 11.22 -5.28 37.49
N ALA A 211 11.88 -4.39 36.74
CA ALA A 211 11.22 -3.25 36.12
C ALA A 211 10.63 -3.55 34.74
N HIS A 212 11.03 -4.66 34.09
CA HIS A 212 10.68 -4.96 32.70
C HIS A 212 9.91 -6.29 32.53
N SER A 213 9.82 -7.13 33.56
CA SER A 213 9.02 -8.35 33.58
C SER A 213 8.10 -8.35 34.79
N ASP A 214 6.81 -8.15 34.56
CA ASP A 214 5.79 -8.22 35.63
C ASP A 214 5.75 -9.61 36.26
N VAL A 215 5.99 -10.67 35.48
CA VAL A 215 6.02 -12.06 35.95
C VAL A 215 7.20 -12.29 36.89
N PHE A 216 8.42 -11.95 36.46
CA PHE A 216 9.62 -12.12 37.30
C PHE A 216 9.55 -11.23 38.54
N LYS A 217 9.09 -9.98 38.39
CA LYS A 217 8.86 -9.07 39.51
C LYS A 217 7.93 -9.69 40.54
N LYS A 218 6.79 -10.24 40.10
CA LYS A 218 5.83 -10.88 40.99
C LYS A 218 6.48 -12.04 41.75
N ILE A 219 7.22 -12.92 41.08
CA ILE A 219 7.90 -14.03 41.76
C ILE A 219 8.92 -13.50 42.78
N ALA A 220 9.76 -12.54 42.41
CA ALA A 220 10.79 -12.04 43.31
C ALA A 220 10.24 -11.25 44.50
N GLU A 221 9.22 -10.41 44.28
CA GLU A 221 8.71 -9.43 45.26
C GLU A 221 7.42 -9.86 45.97
N GLU A 222 6.75 -10.93 45.53
CA GLU A 222 5.49 -11.40 46.12
C GLU A 222 5.51 -12.88 46.56
N THR A 223 6.59 -13.64 46.32
CA THR A 223 6.75 -14.99 46.92
C THR A 223 6.91 -14.86 48.44
N SER A 224 6.22 -15.72 49.21
CA SER A 224 6.10 -15.68 50.66
C SER A 224 7.42 -15.36 51.37
N PRO A 225 7.42 -14.53 52.45
CA PRO A 225 8.61 -14.30 53.25
C PRO A 225 9.23 -15.57 53.85
N ASP A 226 8.43 -16.63 54.04
CA ASP A 226 8.90 -17.91 54.62
C ASP A 226 9.67 -18.79 53.61
N VAL A 227 9.80 -18.37 52.35
CA VAL A 227 10.65 -19.06 51.36
C VAL A 227 12.08 -18.53 51.44
N ASP A 228 13.02 -19.41 51.76
CA ASP A 228 14.43 -19.08 52.01
C ASP A 228 15.30 -19.05 50.77
N ALA A 229 14.94 -19.80 49.73
CA ALA A 229 15.70 -19.87 48.48
C ALA A 229 14.79 -20.13 47.28
N ILE A 230 15.15 -19.57 46.11
CA ILE A 230 14.40 -19.75 44.88
C ILE A 230 15.32 -20.26 43.77
N PHE A 231 15.03 -21.47 43.26
CA PHE A 231 15.57 -21.99 42.01
C PHE A 231 14.60 -21.70 40.86
N MET A 232 15.13 -21.20 39.76
CA MET A 232 14.38 -20.78 38.58
C MET A 232 14.75 -21.62 37.35
N GLY A 233 13.94 -21.54 36.28
CA GLY A 233 14.12 -22.25 35.01
C GLY A 233 13.49 -21.53 33.82
N HIS A 234 13.14 -22.27 32.76
CA HIS A 234 12.35 -21.84 31.60
C HIS A 234 13.07 -20.91 30.61
N THR A 235 13.63 -19.81 31.08
CA THR A 235 14.18 -18.75 30.22
C THR A 235 15.62 -19.00 29.73
N HIS A 236 16.24 -20.11 30.17
CA HIS A 236 17.61 -20.54 29.87
C HIS A 236 18.70 -19.51 30.28
N GLN A 237 18.39 -18.64 31.22
CA GLN A 237 19.30 -17.57 31.64
C GLN A 237 20.21 -18.02 32.78
N ALA A 238 21.44 -17.48 32.84
CA ALA A 238 22.39 -17.75 33.92
C ALA A 238 22.57 -16.50 34.78
N TYR A 239 21.98 -16.49 35.98
CA TYR A 239 22.09 -15.38 36.93
C TYR A 239 22.04 -15.85 38.39
N THR A 240 22.54 -14.98 39.27
CA THR A 240 22.39 -15.06 40.73
C THR A 240 21.95 -13.70 41.23
N TYR A 241 20.79 -13.61 41.86
CA TYR A 241 20.23 -12.37 42.39
C TYR A 241 19.99 -12.46 43.89
N ASP A 242 20.22 -11.35 44.58
CA ASP A 242 19.76 -11.16 45.95
C ASP A 242 18.36 -10.53 45.89
N GLY A 243 17.34 -11.38 45.94
CA GLY A 243 15.94 -10.97 45.84
C GLY A 243 15.41 -10.47 47.18
N PRO A 244 14.49 -9.49 47.20
CA PRO A 244 13.91 -8.99 48.45
C PRO A 244 13.02 -10.04 49.12
N ILE A 245 12.93 -9.97 50.45
CA ILE A 245 11.97 -10.74 51.24
C ILE A 245 10.76 -9.84 51.54
N PRO A 246 9.53 -10.20 51.12
CA PRO A 246 8.37 -9.33 51.28
C PRO A 246 8.06 -9.05 52.76
N GLY A 247 7.92 -7.77 53.12
CA GLY A 247 7.68 -7.37 54.52
C GLY A 247 8.94 -7.28 55.39
N GLU A 248 10.13 -7.60 54.86
CA GLU A 248 11.41 -7.51 55.58
C GLU A 248 12.43 -6.56 54.90
N PRO A 249 12.29 -5.23 55.04
CA PRO A 249 13.15 -4.27 54.35
C PRO A 249 14.64 -4.46 54.66
N GLY A 250 15.44 -4.61 53.60
CA GLY A 250 16.90 -4.74 53.69
C GLY A 250 17.42 -6.16 53.91
N LYS A 251 16.53 -7.15 54.07
CA LYS A 251 16.88 -8.56 53.99
C LYS A 251 16.64 -9.09 52.58
N THR A 252 17.45 -10.07 52.18
CA THR A 252 17.40 -10.70 50.87
C THR A 252 17.49 -12.21 50.98
N ARG A 253 17.12 -12.90 49.91
CA ARG A 253 17.27 -14.35 49.70
C ARG A 253 17.90 -14.64 48.34
N PRO A 254 18.56 -15.79 48.15
CA PRO A 254 19.10 -16.17 46.86
C PRO A 254 18.00 -16.54 45.86
N ILE A 255 18.09 -15.99 44.65
CA ILE A 255 17.32 -16.39 43.47
C ILE A 255 18.33 -16.75 42.37
N ILE A 256 18.30 -17.99 41.89
CA ILE A 256 19.31 -18.51 40.96
C ILE A 256 18.67 -19.24 39.76
N GLN A 257 19.27 -19.03 38.58
CA GLN A 257 19.06 -19.85 37.39
C GLN A 257 20.41 -20.17 36.77
N THR A 258 20.60 -21.39 36.28
CA THR A 258 21.92 -21.95 35.97
C THR A 258 22.29 -21.90 34.47
N GLY A 259 21.52 -21.18 33.67
CA GLY A 259 21.57 -21.26 32.22
C GLY A 259 20.77 -22.47 31.76
N ASN A 260 21.38 -23.35 31.00
CA ASN A 260 20.76 -24.57 30.49
C ASN A 260 21.80 -25.67 30.22
N TYR A 261 21.31 -26.87 29.89
CA TYR A 261 22.09 -27.97 29.33
C TYR A 261 23.23 -28.49 30.21
N GLY A 262 23.10 -28.31 31.53
CA GLY A 262 24.17 -28.63 32.50
C GLY A 262 25.46 -27.86 32.22
N SER A 263 25.38 -26.67 31.62
CA SER A 263 26.54 -25.79 31.39
C SER A 263 27.07 -25.18 32.68
N ASN A 264 26.19 -24.93 33.64
CA ASN A 264 26.50 -24.66 35.04
C ASN A 264 25.64 -25.53 35.95
N VAL A 265 26.04 -25.60 37.22
CA VAL A 265 25.26 -26.15 38.32
C VAL A 265 25.17 -25.08 39.39
N GLY A 266 23.96 -24.81 39.86
CA GLY A 266 23.70 -23.85 40.91
C GLY A 266 24.15 -24.41 42.25
N ASN A 267 24.74 -23.57 43.09
CA ASN A 267 25.07 -23.90 44.47
C ASN A 267 24.62 -22.77 45.38
N ILE A 268 23.66 -23.06 46.25
CA ILE A 268 23.26 -22.20 47.35
C ILE A 268 23.69 -22.88 48.65
N LYS A 269 24.47 -22.18 49.48
CA LYS A 269 24.74 -22.62 50.86
C LYS A 269 23.96 -21.75 51.82
N LEU A 270 23.11 -22.36 52.64
CA LEU A 270 22.36 -21.69 53.70
C LEU A 270 22.96 -22.07 55.05
N THR A 271 23.23 -21.08 55.90
CA THR A 271 23.58 -21.30 57.31
C THR A 271 22.31 -21.20 58.13
N VAL A 272 21.85 -22.33 58.65
CA VAL A 272 20.66 -22.48 59.48
C VAL A 272 21.05 -22.44 60.95
N ASP A 273 20.37 -21.62 61.74
CA ASP A 273 20.57 -21.53 63.18
C ASP A 273 20.07 -22.80 63.87
N GLY A 274 20.95 -23.48 64.61
CA GLY A 274 20.63 -24.77 65.23
C GLY A 274 19.60 -24.70 66.37
N ASP A 275 19.37 -23.52 66.95
CA ASP A 275 18.43 -23.32 68.06
C ASP A 275 17.03 -22.92 67.57
N THR A 276 16.94 -22.19 66.44
CA THR A 276 15.70 -21.58 65.94
C THR A 276 15.18 -22.20 64.64
N GLY A 277 16.04 -22.82 63.84
CA GLY A 277 15.70 -23.29 62.48
C GLY A 277 15.77 -22.18 61.43
N ASP A 278 16.03 -20.93 61.81
CA ASP A 278 16.03 -19.78 60.90
C ASP A 278 17.32 -19.69 60.05
N VAL A 279 17.20 -19.23 58.80
CA VAL A 279 18.37 -18.95 57.94
C VAL A 279 19.06 -17.64 58.37
N LYS A 280 20.33 -17.75 58.80
CA LYS A 280 21.18 -16.60 59.21
C LYS A 280 21.85 -15.88 58.05
N SER A 281 22.33 -16.64 57.07
CA SER A 281 23.13 -16.15 55.96
C SER A 281 23.19 -17.15 54.82
N TYR A 282 23.50 -16.67 53.62
CA TYR A 282 23.68 -17.54 52.46
C TYR A 282 24.85 -17.13 51.57
N THR A 283 25.27 -18.07 50.73
CA THR A 283 26.09 -17.80 49.54
C THR A 283 25.45 -18.46 48.34
N GLN A 284 25.62 -17.89 47.14
CA GLN A 284 25.11 -18.45 45.90
C GLN A 284 26.13 -18.33 44.77
N ALA A 285 26.20 -19.35 43.90
CA ALA A 285 27.06 -19.34 42.72
C ALA A 285 26.54 -20.25 41.61
N ASN A 286 26.71 -19.81 40.36
CA ASN A 286 26.68 -20.69 39.20
C ASN A 286 28.08 -21.28 38.98
N VAL A 287 28.22 -22.58 39.20
CA VAL A 287 29.48 -23.31 39.05
C VAL A 287 29.56 -23.89 37.64
N ALA A 288 30.52 -23.42 36.85
CA ALA A 288 30.71 -23.91 35.48
C ALA A 288 31.04 -25.41 35.44
N ARG A 289 30.55 -26.09 34.39
CA ARG A 289 30.85 -27.51 34.15
C ARG A 289 32.36 -27.76 34.10
N VAL A 290 32.82 -28.82 34.77
CA VAL A 290 34.24 -29.15 34.85
C VAL A 290 34.78 -29.59 33.48
N THR A 291 36.07 -29.34 33.27
CA THR A 291 36.79 -29.80 32.07
C THR A 291 37.70 -30.99 32.34
N THR A 292 37.63 -31.54 33.56
CA THR A 292 38.40 -32.73 33.98
C THR A 292 38.07 -33.91 33.04
N ASP A 293 39.08 -34.72 32.73
CA ASP A 293 38.93 -35.89 31.89
C ASP A 293 37.97 -36.93 32.51
N ASP A 294 37.15 -37.56 31.66
CA ASP A 294 36.11 -38.50 32.07
C ASP A 294 36.68 -39.67 32.90
N ALA A 295 37.86 -40.19 32.55
CA ALA A 295 38.47 -41.31 33.29
C ALA A 295 38.85 -40.90 34.72
N THR A 296 39.25 -39.65 34.91
CA THR A 296 39.57 -39.11 36.25
C THR A 296 38.29 -38.94 37.07
N LEU A 297 37.22 -38.41 36.46
CA LEU A 297 35.94 -38.21 37.14
C LEU A 297 35.31 -39.53 37.57
N VAL A 298 35.30 -40.52 36.67
CA VAL A 298 34.81 -41.89 36.93
C VAL A 298 35.58 -42.59 38.05
N GLN A 299 36.90 -42.35 38.15
CA GLN A 299 37.71 -42.90 39.24
C GLN A 299 37.45 -42.18 40.58
N THR A 300 37.14 -40.88 40.53
CA THR A 300 36.97 -40.04 41.72
C THR A 300 35.58 -40.21 42.34
N TYR A 301 34.54 -40.30 41.51
CA TYR A 301 33.15 -40.31 41.93
C TYR A 301 32.43 -41.57 41.41
N PRO A 302 32.07 -42.53 42.29
CA PRO A 302 31.41 -43.78 41.89
C PRO A 302 30.11 -43.56 41.08
N ASP A 303 29.30 -42.57 41.45
CA ASP A 303 28.05 -42.27 40.74
C ASP A 303 28.30 -41.77 39.32
N VAL A 304 29.41 -41.06 39.09
CA VAL A 304 29.84 -40.66 37.74
C VAL A 304 30.22 -41.88 36.87
N ALA A 305 30.70 -42.97 37.47
CA ALA A 305 30.91 -44.23 36.75
C ALA A 305 29.60 -44.86 36.26
N THR A 306 28.55 -44.80 37.09
CA THR A 306 27.20 -45.22 36.73
C THR A 306 26.62 -44.34 35.62
N VAL A 307 26.72 -43.02 35.75
CA VAL A 307 26.31 -42.06 34.71
C VAL A 307 27.02 -42.34 33.38
N LYS A 308 28.32 -42.64 33.42
CA LYS A 308 29.06 -43.00 32.20
C LYS A 308 28.49 -44.25 31.53
N THR A 309 28.16 -45.28 32.32
CA THR A 309 27.59 -46.53 31.79
C THR A 309 26.24 -46.29 31.12
N ILE A 310 25.37 -45.49 31.74
CA ILE A 310 24.06 -45.10 31.19
C ILE A 310 24.25 -44.30 29.90
N THR A 311 25.15 -43.31 29.92
CA THR A 311 25.45 -42.45 28.77
C THR A 311 25.96 -43.26 27.59
N ASP A 312 26.93 -44.15 27.80
CA ASP A 312 27.50 -44.99 26.74
C ASP A 312 26.43 -45.94 26.14
N ALA A 313 25.59 -46.54 26.98
CA ALA A 313 24.50 -47.41 26.53
C ALA A 313 23.46 -46.63 25.70
N ALA A 314 23.08 -45.44 26.17
CA ALA A 314 22.15 -44.58 25.47
C ALA A 314 22.70 -44.13 24.11
N LEU A 315 23.97 -43.76 24.04
CA LEU A 315 24.64 -43.41 22.79
C LEU A 315 24.73 -44.60 21.82
N ALA A 316 24.91 -45.82 22.32
CA ALA A 316 24.90 -47.03 21.49
C ALA A 316 23.52 -47.31 20.88
N VAL A 317 22.45 -47.20 21.67
CA VAL A 317 21.06 -47.33 21.16
C VAL A 317 20.74 -46.21 20.19
N ALA A 318 21.19 -44.99 20.47
CA ALA A 318 21.05 -43.87 19.55
C ALA A 318 21.74 -44.15 18.22
N ALA A 319 22.95 -44.73 18.23
CA ALA A 319 23.64 -45.11 17.01
C ALA A 319 22.86 -46.17 16.21
N GLU A 320 22.29 -47.17 16.88
CA GLU A 320 21.43 -48.19 16.24
C GLU A 320 20.19 -47.56 15.58
N ARG A 321 19.45 -46.74 16.33
CA ARG A 321 18.24 -46.06 15.84
C ARG A 321 18.56 -45.03 14.76
N GLY A 322 19.65 -44.31 14.93
CA GLY A 322 20.16 -43.31 13.98
C GLY A 322 20.47 -43.91 12.62
N ASN A 323 20.94 -45.15 12.59
CA ASN A 323 21.22 -45.89 11.35
C ASN A 323 19.96 -46.47 10.68
N GLN A 324 18.75 -46.27 11.21
CA GLN A 324 17.55 -46.71 10.51
C GLN A 324 17.29 -45.84 9.29
N VAL A 325 17.05 -46.46 8.14
CA VAL A 325 16.66 -45.77 6.91
C VAL A 325 15.23 -45.26 7.05
N VAL A 326 15.04 -43.95 6.92
CA VAL A 326 13.71 -43.29 7.01
C VAL A 326 13.15 -42.92 5.64
N ALA A 327 14.01 -42.73 4.65
CA ALA A 327 13.61 -42.43 3.29
C ALA A 327 14.73 -42.80 2.31
N THR A 328 14.44 -42.67 1.02
CA THR A 328 15.46 -42.70 -0.03
C THR A 328 15.44 -41.40 -0.82
N GLN A 329 16.55 -41.09 -1.49
CA GLN A 329 16.70 -39.92 -2.35
C GLN A 329 17.33 -40.29 -3.69
N THR A 330 17.07 -39.50 -4.72
CA THR A 330 17.54 -39.77 -6.08
C THR A 330 18.88 -39.10 -6.43
N ALA A 331 19.29 -38.08 -5.67
CA ALA A 331 20.54 -37.32 -5.84
C ALA A 331 20.82 -36.50 -4.56
N ASP A 332 21.94 -35.77 -4.52
CA ASP A 332 22.30 -34.88 -3.42
C ASP A 332 21.21 -33.79 -3.22
N ILE A 333 20.77 -33.59 -1.98
CA ILE A 333 19.90 -32.49 -1.57
C ILE A 333 20.66 -31.67 -0.52
N THR A 334 21.03 -30.45 -0.88
CA THR A 334 22.06 -29.71 -0.16
C THR A 334 21.71 -28.25 0.07
N THR A 335 22.34 -27.66 1.09
CA THR A 335 22.53 -26.21 1.22
C THR A 335 23.29 -25.67 0.00
N ALA A 336 23.40 -24.35 -0.10
CA ALA A 336 24.18 -23.73 -1.16
C ALA A 336 25.69 -23.86 -0.86
N PHE A 337 26.51 -24.04 -1.90
CA PHE A 337 27.97 -24.14 -1.77
C PHE A 337 28.67 -22.93 -2.39
N ALA A 338 29.77 -22.51 -1.75
CA ALA A 338 30.68 -21.49 -2.29
C ALA A 338 32.13 -21.99 -2.21
N GLY A 339 32.84 -22.01 -3.33
CA GLY A 339 34.23 -22.47 -3.39
C GLY A 339 34.44 -23.91 -2.88
N GLY A 340 33.45 -24.79 -3.09
CA GLY A 340 33.49 -26.18 -2.63
C GLY A 340 33.19 -26.38 -1.13
N LYS A 341 32.81 -25.33 -0.40
CA LYS A 341 32.38 -25.41 1.00
C LYS A 341 30.87 -25.27 1.09
N ARG A 342 30.25 -26.09 1.96
CA ARG A 342 28.84 -26.00 2.32
C ARG A 342 28.49 -24.68 3.00
N ASP A 343 27.21 -24.45 3.22
CA ASP A 343 26.69 -23.37 4.07
C ASP A 343 26.96 -21.95 3.50
N ASP A 344 26.87 -21.78 2.18
CA ASP A 344 26.71 -20.44 1.58
C ASP A 344 25.33 -19.89 1.89
N ARG A 345 25.22 -19.27 3.06
CA ARG A 345 23.99 -18.67 3.58
C ARG A 345 23.47 -17.48 2.78
N THR A 346 24.22 -17.02 1.77
CA THR A 346 23.82 -15.90 0.92
C THR A 346 23.07 -16.33 -0.35
N SER A 347 22.92 -17.64 -0.55
CA SER A 347 22.36 -18.23 -1.75
C SER A 347 21.21 -19.19 -1.44
N GLU A 348 20.26 -19.26 -2.37
CA GLU A 348 19.14 -20.20 -2.30
C GLU A 348 19.64 -21.64 -2.44
N SER A 349 18.96 -22.60 -1.79
CA SER A 349 19.38 -23.99 -1.79
C SER A 349 18.22 -24.98 -1.89
N THR A 350 18.50 -26.13 -2.52
CA THR A 350 17.55 -27.24 -2.65
C THR A 350 17.06 -27.74 -1.29
N LEU A 351 17.95 -27.82 -0.28
CA LEU A 351 17.60 -28.28 1.06
C LEU A 351 16.71 -27.28 1.81
N GLY A 352 17.00 -25.98 1.74
CA GLY A 352 16.14 -24.96 2.36
C GLY A 352 14.74 -24.94 1.76
N ASN A 353 14.63 -25.16 0.46
CA ASN A 353 13.37 -25.30 -0.26
C ASN A 353 12.60 -26.56 0.18
N LEU A 354 13.27 -27.70 0.26
CA LEU A 354 12.67 -28.96 0.71
C LEU A 354 12.16 -28.86 2.17
N VAL A 355 12.96 -28.30 3.07
CA VAL A 355 12.57 -28.10 4.47
C VAL A 355 11.33 -27.20 4.55
N ALA A 356 11.28 -26.09 3.82
CA ALA A 356 10.09 -25.24 3.79
C ALA A 356 8.84 -25.99 3.27
N ASP A 357 8.99 -26.86 2.27
CA ASP A 357 7.87 -27.73 1.82
C ASP A 357 7.40 -28.70 2.91
N ALA A 358 8.34 -29.27 3.67
CA ALA A 358 8.03 -30.13 4.80
C ALA A 358 7.26 -29.38 5.90
N LEU A 359 7.70 -28.17 6.24
CA LEU A 359 7.02 -27.33 7.23
C LEU A 359 5.59 -26.98 6.80
N LEU A 360 5.39 -26.59 5.54
CA LEU A 360 4.06 -26.30 5.01
C LEU A 360 3.15 -27.53 5.07
N SER A 361 3.67 -28.70 4.69
CA SER A 361 2.92 -29.97 4.69
C SER A 361 2.54 -30.41 6.11
N ALA A 362 3.45 -30.29 7.08
CA ALA A 362 3.22 -30.72 8.45
C ALA A 362 2.28 -29.78 9.20
N VAL A 363 2.62 -28.48 9.24
CA VAL A 363 1.83 -27.47 9.97
C VAL A 363 0.48 -27.24 9.31
N GLY A 364 0.38 -27.37 7.98
CA GLY A 364 -0.89 -27.26 7.26
C GLY A 364 -1.95 -28.30 7.67
N LYS A 365 -1.54 -29.40 8.31
CA LYS A 365 -2.45 -30.46 8.82
C LYS A 365 -2.90 -30.23 10.26
N THR A 366 -2.36 -29.23 10.96
CA THR A 366 -2.73 -28.92 12.35
C THR A 366 -3.78 -27.81 12.41
N PRO A 367 -4.43 -27.59 13.58
CA PRO A 367 -5.32 -26.45 13.77
C PRO A 367 -4.65 -25.08 13.58
N ALA A 368 -3.33 -24.97 13.77
CA ALA A 368 -2.59 -23.73 13.50
C ALA A 368 -2.72 -23.38 12.00
N GLY A 369 -2.47 -24.37 11.13
CA GLY A 369 -2.59 -24.29 9.68
C GLY A 369 -1.63 -23.29 9.03
N ALA A 370 -1.33 -23.46 7.74
CA ALA A 370 -0.38 -22.60 7.03
C ALA A 370 -0.76 -22.42 5.56
N ASP A 371 -0.52 -21.22 5.03
CA ASP A 371 -0.69 -20.89 3.61
C ASP A 371 0.68 -20.93 2.89
N ILE A 372 1.75 -20.57 3.59
CA ILE A 372 3.13 -20.58 3.10
C ILE A 372 4.07 -21.05 4.22
N ALA A 373 5.31 -21.40 3.90
CA ALA A 373 6.32 -21.70 4.90
C ALA A 373 7.68 -21.10 4.60
N VAL A 374 8.46 -20.88 5.66
CA VAL A 374 9.78 -20.24 5.64
C VAL A 374 10.74 -21.00 6.56
N THR A 375 11.98 -21.16 6.11
CA THR A 375 13.11 -21.57 6.97
C THR A 375 14.30 -20.66 6.74
N ASN A 376 15.06 -20.36 7.79
CA ASN A 376 16.33 -19.65 7.69
C ASN A 376 17.48 -20.61 7.38
N SER A 377 18.46 -20.17 6.61
CA SER A 377 19.63 -20.98 6.24
C SER A 377 20.50 -21.37 7.45
N GLY A 378 20.48 -20.57 8.53
CA GLY A 378 21.19 -20.88 9.77
C GLY A 378 20.67 -22.11 10.52
N GLY A 379 19.40 -22.47 10.31
CA GLY A 379 18.76 -23.67 10.86
C GLY A 379 19.17 -24.97 10.17
N LEU A 380 19.77 -24.91 8.97
CA LEU A 380 20.16 -26.08 8.17
C LEU A 380 21.59 -26.54 8.51
N ARG A 381 21.73 -27.65 9.22
CA ARG A 381 23.00 -28.01 9.87
C ARG A 381 23.79 -29.13 9.20
N ALA A 382 23.13 -29.91 8.35
CA ALA A 382 23.75 -30.99 7.58
C ALA A 382 23.26 -30.96 6.13
N GLU A 383 23.81 -31.89 5.35
CA GLU A 383 23.47 -32.14 3.95
C GLU A 383 22.85 -33.54 3.84
N LEU A 384 21.99 -33.76 2.85
CA LEU A 384 21.56 -35.11 2.48
C LEU A 384 22.34 -35.54 1.24
N LEU A 385 23.47 -36.20 1.43
CA LEU A 385 24.34 -36.65 0.35
C LEU A 385 23.88 -38.00 -0.19
N TYR A 386 23.83 -38.17 -1.51
CA TYR A 386 23.42 -39.40 -2.17
C TYR A 386 24.37 -40.56 -1.85
N ALA A 387 25.65 -40.29 -1.62
CA ALA A 387 26.58 -41.32 -1.16
C ALA A 387 26.40 -41.70 0.33
N GLY A 388 25.58 -40.95 1.08
CA GLY A 388 25.49 -41.00 2.54
C GLY A 388 26.68 -40.31 3.22
N SER A 389 26.50 -39.93 4.48
CA SER A 389 27.55 -39.43 5.37
C SER A 389 28.22 -40.57 6.15
N THR A 390 27.46 -41.62 6.44
CA THR A 390 27.89 -42.97 6.84
C THR A 390 26.79 -43.95 6.40
N PRO A 391 26.95 -44.74 5.34
CA PRO A 391 25.88 -45.62 4.89
C PRO A 391 25.49 -46.61 5.99
N ALA A 392 24.24 -46.59 6.44
CA ALA A 392 23.75 -47.57 7.42
C ALA A 392 23.82 -49.01 6.87
N THR A 393 23.58 -49.17 5.57
CA THR A 393 23.59 -50.48 4.89
C THR A 393 24.69 -50.62 3.83
N GLY A 394 25.39 -49.54 3.49
CA GLY A 394 26.34 -49.50 2.36
C GLY A 394 25.73 -49.07 1.01
N ALA A 395 24.42 -48.80 0.94
CA ALA A 395 23.74 -48.38 -0.29
C ALA A 395 23.69 -46.84 -0.46
N ASN A 396 23.89 -46.37 -1.69
CA ASN A 396 23.68 -44.97 -2.03
C ASN A 396 22.18 -44.64 -2.10
N GLY A 397 21.83 -43.41 -1.75
CA GLY A 397 20.49 -42.85 -1.82
C GLY A 397 19.66 -43.12 -0.56
N GLU A 398 20.17 -43.83 0.44
CA GLU A 398 19.48 -43.95 1.72
C GLU A 398 19.61 -42.65 2.52
N ILE A 399 18.52 -42.25 3.17
CA ILE A 399 18.51 -41.21 4.19
C ILE A 399 18.23 -41.91 5.52
N THR A 400 19.21 -41.85 6.41
CA THR A 400 19.07 -42.39 7.76
C THR A 400 18.37 -41.39 8.68
N PHE A 401 17.81 -41.88 9.79
CA PHE A 401 17.23 -41.01 10.81
C PHE A 401 18.26 -39.99 11.30
N ALA A 402 19.50 -40.42 11.54
CA ALA A 402 20.57 -39.54 12.00
C ALA A 402 20.89 -38.43 11.00
N GLU A 403 20.89 -38.73 9.69
CA GLU A 403 21.09 -37.74 8.64
C GLU A 403 19.95 -36.73 8.56
N ALA A 404 18.71 -37.20 8.59
CA ALA A 404 17.54 -36.33 8.57
C ALA A 404 17.46 -35.43 9.82
N ASN A 405 17.68 -36.00 11.01
CA ASN A 405 17.78 -35.24 12.26
C ASN A 405 18.96 -34.26 12.25
N GLY A 406 20.08 -34.65 11.63
CA GLY A 406 21.26 -33.81 11.48
C GLY A 406 21.00 -32.53 10.68
N VAL A 407 19.99 -32.51 9.79
CA VAL A 407 19.58 -31.29 9.07
C VAL A 407 18.98 -30.26 10.03
N LEU A 408 18.10 -30.70 10.95
CA LEU A 408 17.37 -29.85 11.91
C LEU A 408 17.61 -30.31 13.37
N PRO A 409 18.84 -30.20 13.91
CA PRO A 409 19.22 -30.82 15.17
C PRO A 409 18.84 -30.01 16.42
N PHE A 410 18.23 -28.83 16.24
CA PHE A 410 17.94 -27.91 17.33
C PHE A 410 16.61 -28.17 18.03
N VAL A 411 15.80 -29.10 17.50
CA VAL A 411 14.53 -29.51 18.12
C VAL A 411 13.62 -28.30 18.31
N ASN A 412 13.51 -27.45 17.27
CA ASN A 412 12.63 -26.29 17.37
C ASN A 412 11.17 -26.74 17.29
N ASN A 413 10.33 -26.16 18.13
CA ASN A 413 8.90 -26.19 17.88
C ASN A 413 8.60 -25.48 16.55
N LEU A 414 7.64 -26.03 15.81
CA LEU A 414 7.08 -25.41 14.62
C LEU A 414 5.90 -24.54 15.03
N SER A 415 5.92 -23.30 14.57
CA SER A 415 4.85 -22.34 14.83
C SER A 415 4.25 -21.84 13.52
N THR A 416 3.09 -21.20 13.63
CA THR A 416 2.52 -20.38 12.58
C THR A 416 2.49 -18.93 13.03
N THR A 417 2.97 -17.99 12.23
CA THR A 417 2.72 -16.55 12.43
C THR A 417 1.83 -15.99 11.34
N THR A 418 0.89 -15.11 11.70
CA THR A 418 -0.01 -14.47 10.74
C THR A 418 0.46 -13.05 10.40
N LEU A 419 0.82 -12.81 9.14
CA LEU A 419 1.27 -11.49 8.65
C LEU A 419 0.43 -11.02 7.46
N SER A 420 0.22 -9.70 7.35
CA SER A 420 -0.27 -9.11 6.10
C SER A 420 0.77 -9.29 4.98
N GLY A 421 0.34 -9.31 3.71
CA GLY A 421 1.26 -9.40 2.58
C GLY A 421 2.33 -8.30 2.58
N ALA A 422 1.98 -7.08 3.03
CA ALA A 422 2.94 -5.99 3.20
C ALA A 422 4.00 -6.28 4.28
N ASN A 423 3.62 -6.92 5.39
CA ASN A 423 4.58 -7.32 6.42
C ASN A 423 5.41 -8.54 5.99
N PHE A 424 4.85 -9.47 5.21
CA PHE A 424 5.65 -10.53 4.61
C PHE A 424 6.68 -9.98 3.60
N LYS A 425 6.35 -8.93 2.83
CA LYS A 425 7.36 -8.22 2.03
C LYS A 425 8.50 -7.70 2.91
N LYS A 426 8.20 -7.11 4.08
CA LYS A 426 9.24 -6.64 5.02
C LYS A 426 10.15 -7.78 5.51
N VAL A 427 9.60 -8.97 5.75
CA VAL A 427 10.41 -10.16 6.08
C VAL A 427 11.40 -10.46 4.94
N LEU A 428 10.96 -10.46 3.69
CA LEU A 428 11.84 -10.71 2.55
C LEU A 428 12.88 -9.60 2.34
N GLU A 429 12.54 -8.34 2.62
CA GLU A 429 13.49 -7.21 2.64
C GLU A 429 14.54 -7.34 3.75
N GLN A 430 14.20 -7.95 4.88
CA GLN A 430 15.14 -8.19 5.99
C GLN A 430 16.19 -9.26 5.69
N GLN A 431 16.11 -9.96 4.54
CA GLN A 431 17.24 -10.76 4.07
C GLN A 431 18.50 -9.90 3.88
N TRP A 432 18.36 -8.60 3.59
CA TRP A 432 19.45 -7.63 3.75
C TRP A 432 19.49 -7.16 5.19
N GLN A 433 20.47 -7.67 5.92
CA GLN A 433 20.46 -7.69 7.38
C GLN A 433 20.84 -6.34 8.00
N ARG A 434 20.25 -6.08 9.17
CA ARG A 434 20.53 -4.96 10.07
C ARG A 434 20.66 -5.48 11.50
N ASP A 435 21.70 -5.06 12.21
CA ASP A 435 21.79 -5.31 13.65
C ASP A 435 20.78 -4.45 14.44
N VAL A 436 20.82 -4.52 15.78
CA VAL A 436 19.87 -3.82 16.65
C VAL A 436 19.98 -2.29 16.51
N ASP A 437 21.18 -1.80 16.16
CA ASP A 437 21.51 -0.39 16.04
C ASP A 437 21.27 0.14 14.60
N GLY A 438 20.84 -0.74 13.69
CA GLY A 438 20.59 -0.40 12.28
C GLY A 438 21.83 -0.40 11.41
N ASN A 439 22.98 -0.92 11.87
CA ASN A 439 24.18 -1.05 11.05
C ASN A 439 24.14 -2.32 10.19
N VAL A 440 24.97 -2.38 9.14
CA VAL A 440 25.17 -3.60 8.34
C VAL A 440 26.08 -4.55 9.14
N PRO A 441 25.60 -5.73 9.59
CA PRO A 441 26.44 -6.69 10.30
C PRO A 441 27.39 -7.41 9.34
N THR A 442 28.38 -8.15 9.87
CA THR A 442 29.32 -8.96 9.06
C THR A 442 28.60 -9.91 8.10
N ARG A 443 27.46 -10.47 8.53
CA ARG A 443 26.55 -11.23 7.67
C ARG A 443 25.50 -10.29 7.07
N ALA A 444 25.90 -9.53 6.05
CA ALA A 444 25.07 -8.49 5.45
C ALA A 444 23.83 -9.02 4.70
N TYR A 445 23.81 -10.31 4.36
CA TYR A 445 22.66 -10.95 3.70
C TYR A 445 22.46 -12.37 4.24
N LEU A 446 21.20 -12.78 4.38
CA LEU A 446 20.81 -14.12 4.80
C LEU A 446 19.62 -14.60 3.97
N GLN A 447 19.84 -15.64 3.17
CA GLN A 447 18.80 -16.20 2.31
C GLN A 447 17.79 -17.03 3.11
N LEU A 448 16.50 -16.78 2.87
CA LEU A 448 15.41 -17.63 3.34
C LEU A 448 15.09 -18.73 2.32
N GLY A 449 14.82 -19.93 2.81
CA GLY A 449 14.12 -20.99 2.07
C GLY A 449 12.61 -20.76 2.19
N LEU A 450 11.89 -20.90 1.09
CA LEU A 450 10.44 -20.65 1.00
C LEU A 450 9.74 -21.88 0.45
N SER A 451 8.48 -22.15 0.81
CA SER A 451 7.69 -23.25 0.23
C SER A 451 7.44 -23.07 -1.27
N LYS A 452 7.20 -24.17 -1.99
CA LYS A 452 7.14 -24.23 -3.46
C LYS A 452 6.05 -23.36 -4.10
N ASN A 453 5.03 -22.99 -3.33
CA ASN A 453 3.97 -22.10 -3.77
C ASN A 453 4.36 -20.62 -3.75
N VAL A 454 5.50 -20.26 -3.16
CA VAL A 454 5.99 -18.88 -3.09
C VAL A 454 7.12 -18.66 -4.09
N ARG A 455 7.03 -17.60 -4.87
CA ARG A 455 8.14 -17.07 -5.68
C ARG A 455 8.26 -15.58 -5.51
N TYR A 456 9.47 -15.04 -5.52
CA TYR A 456 9.66 -13.59 -5.52
C TYR A 456 10.81 -13.16 -6.43
N THR A 457 10.72 -11.92 -6.92
CA THR A 457 11.79 -11.27 -7.65
C THR A 457 12.38 -10.13 -6.82
N TYR A 458 13.64 -9.82 -7.03
CA TYR A 458 14.28 -8.69 -6.36
C TYR A 458 15.32 -7.99 -7.23
N ASP A 459 15.51 -6.70 -7.02
CA ASP A 459 16.60 -5.92 -7.58
C ASP A 459 17.52 -5.46 -6.44
N PRO A 460 18.73 -6.04 -6.30
CA PRO A 460 19.65 -5.70 -5.22
C PRO A 460 20.21 -4.28 -5.33
N THR A 461 20.06 -3.61 -6.48
CA THR A 461 20.55 -2.25 -6.72
C THR A 461 19.58 -1.17 -6.23
N ARG A 462 18.33 -1.54 -5.95
CA ARG A 462 17.33 -0.63 -5.37
C ARG A 462 17.66 -0.30 -3.90
N THR A 463 17.10 0.81 -3.45
CA THR A 463 17.19 1.24 -2.06
C THR A 463 16.59 0.19 -1.12
N GLU A 464 17.13 0.12 0.08
CA GLU A 464 16.62 -0.76 1.14
C GLU A 464 15.12 -0.55 1.40
N GLY A 465 14.37 -1.64 1.60
CA GLY A 465 12.92 -1.63 1.76
C GLY A 465 12.13 -1.65 0.44
N ASP A 466 12.82 -1.53 -0.68
CA ASP A 466 12.26 -1.53 -2.03
C ASP A 466 13.03 -2.47 -2.98
N ARG A 467 13.75 -3.46 -2.46
CA ARG A 467 14.49 -4.43 -3.28
C ARG A 467 13.60 -5.54 -3.80
N ILE A 468 12.58 -5.96 -3.04
CA ILE A 468 11.62 -6.98 -3.45
C ILE A 468 10.65 -6.35 -4.45
N THR A 469 10.71 -6.80 -5.70
CA THR A 469 9.98 -6.20 -6.83
C THR A 469 8.66 -6.91 -7.14
N SER A 470 8.53 -8.21 -6.85
CA SER A 470 7.26 -8.94 -6.94
C SER A 470 7.26 -10.15 -6.02
N ILE A 471 6.09 -10.55 -5.53
CA ILE A 471 5.87 -11.76 -4.74
C ILE A 471 4.62 -12.44 -5.29
N TRP A 472 4.71 -13.74 -5.52
CA TRP A 472 3.66 -14.58 -6.06
C TRP A 472 3.41 -15.76 -5.14
N ILE A 473 2.15 -15.98 -4.78
CA ILE A 473 1.70 -17.10 -3.94
C ILE A 473 0.65 -17.87 -4.74
N ASP A 474 0.84 -19.17 -4.93
CA ASP A 474 -0.03 -20.04 -5.73
C ASP A 474 -0.28 -19.52 -7.17
N GLY A 475 0.72 -18.83 -7.74
CA GLY A 475 0.65 -18.27 -9.08
C GLY A 475 -0.15 -16.95 -9.19
N ALA A 476 -0.60 -16.37 -8.08
CA ALA A 476 -1.22 -15.05 -8.03
C ALA A 476 -0.30 -14.03 -7.35
N PRO A 477 -0.36 -12.73 -7.71
CA PRO A 477 0.41 -11.70 -7.03
C PRO A 477 -0.07 -11.56 -5.58
N ILE A 478 0.86 -11.28 -4.66
CA ILE A 478 0.52 -11.10 -3.26
C ILE A 478 -0.43 -9.91 -3.08
N ASP A 479 -1.53 -10.11 -2.36
CA ASP A 479 -2.35 -9.01 -1.84
C ASP A 479 -1.66 -8.41 -0.59
N PRO A 480 -1.25 -7.13 -0.59
CA PRO A 480 -0.55 -6.51 0.53
C PRO A 480 -1.39 -6.39 1.81
N ALA A 481 -2.72 -6.37 1.70
CA ALA A 481 -3.64 -6.22 2.84
C ALA A 481 -4.13 -7.58 3.38
N LYS A 482 -4.16 -8.62 2.54
CA LYS A 482 -4.53 -9.98 2.97
C LYS A 482 -3.53 -10.53 3.99
N ASN A 483 -4.05 -11.22 5.00
CA ASN A 483 -3.25 -11.99 5.95
C ASN A 483 -2.90 -13.38 5.40
N TYR A 484 -1.67 -13.80 5.62
CA TYR A 484 -1.14 -15.12 5.29
C TYR A 484 -0.58 -15.76 6.56
N ARG A 485 -0.94 -17.02 6.78
CA ARG A 485 -0.36 -17.87 7.82
C ARG A 485 0.92 -18.48 7.31
N ILE A 486 2.00 -18.27 8.05
CA ILE A 486 3.36 -18.66 7.68
C ILE A 486 3.82 -19.72 8.66
N ALA A 487 4.11 -20.93 8.20
CA ALA A 487 4.77 -21.96 9.01
C ALA A 487 6.28 -21.71 9.05
N LEU A 488 6.87 -21.76 10.25
CA LEU A 488 8.29 -21.49 10.47
C LEU A 488 8.76 -22.08 11.82
N PRO A 489 10.07 -22.31 12.01
CA PRO A 489 10.60 -22.63 13.33
C PRO A 489 10.33 -21.49 14.33
N ALA A 490 9.98 -21.82 15.57
CA ALA A 490 9.67 -20.85 16.63
C ALA A 490 10.77 -19.79 16.83
N PHE A 491 12.04 -20.16 16.61
CA PHE A 491 13.20 -19.25 16.57
C PHE A 491 12.98 -17.98 15.74
N LEU A 492 12.30 -18.07 14.59
CA LEU A 492 12.06 -16.92 13.73
C LEU A 492 10.89 -16.06 14.21
N THR A 493 9.94 -16.64 14.96
CA THR A 493 8.77 -15.90 15.45
C THR A 493 9.13 -14.82 16.47
N THR A 494 10.24 -15.00 17.19
CA THR A 494 10.78 -14.05 18.16
C THR A 494 11.78 -13.06 17.53
N GLY A 495 11.94 -13.07 16.21
CA GLY A 495 12.84 -12.17 15.49
C GLY A 495 14.28 -12.68 15.35
N GLY A 496 14.51 -13.99 15.56
CA GLY A 496 15.78 -14.66 15.32
C GLY A 496 16.38 -14.34 13.94
N ASP A 497 17.71 -14.38 13.85
CA ASP A 497 18.46 -14.01 12.63
C ASP A 497 18.10 -12.61 12.09
N ASN A 498 17.79 -11.68 13.00
CA ASN A 498 17.34 -10.30 12.73
C ASN A 498 16.05 -10.18 11.88
N PHE A 499 15.27 -11.26 11.71
CA PHE A 499 13.98 -11.22 11.02
C PHE A 499 12.85 -10.67 11.91
N ARG A 500 13.07 -9.49 12.49
CA ARG A 500 12.16 -8.83 13.45
C ARG A 500 10.78 -8.57 12.87
N ALA A 501 10.59 -8.56 11.55
CA ALA A 501 9.27 -8.38 10.95
C ALA A 501 8.30 -9.54 11.26
N PHE A 502 8.79 -10.71 11.68
CA PHE A 502 7.93 -11.80 12.15
C PHE A 502 7.23 -11.49 13.49
N THR A 503 7.80 -10.62 14.34
CA THR A 503 7.19 -10.23 15.62
C THR A 503 5.99 -9.29 15.44
N LEU A 504 5.75 -8.79 14.21
CA LEU A 504 4.57 -8.01 13.87
C LEU A 504 3.29 -8.87 13.77
N GLY A 505 3.45 -10.20 13.71
CA GLY A 505 2.36 -11.15 13.62
C GLY A 505 2.01 -11.77 14.97
N THR A 506 0.86 -12.42 15.03
CA THR A 506 0.50 -13.28 16.17
C THR A 506 0.93 -14.71 15.86
N SER A 507 1.70 -15.29 16.77
CA SER A 507 2.23 -16.65 16.63
C SER A 507 1.36 -17.67 17.38
N VAL A 508 1.25 -18.87 16.82
CA VAL A 508 0.55 -20.03 17.40
C VAL A 508 1.47 -21.23 17.29
N ASP A 509 1.76 -21.92 18.40
CA ASP A 509 2.49 -23.18 18.37
C ASP A 509 1.63 -24.26 17.68
N SER A 510 2.23 -25.04 16.79
CA SER A 510 1.56 -26.14 16.11
C SER A 510 1.53 -27.44 16.91
N GLY A 511 2.33 -27.53 17.99
CA GLY A 511 2.58 -28.75 18.76
C GLY A 511 3.48 -29.76 18.05
N LEU A 512 4.13 -29.36 16.96
CA LEU A 512 5.05 -30.20 16.19
C LEU A 512 6.49 -29.76 16.38
N VAL A 513 7.41 -30.71 16.26
CA VAL A 513 8.86 -30.45 16.31
C VAL A 513 9.45 -30.59 14.90
N ASP A 514 10.38 -29.71 14.56
CA ASP A 514 10.94 -29.53 13.22
C ASP A 514 11.58 -30.80 12.63
N TYR A 515 12.44 -31.51 13.37
CA TYR A 515 13.11 -32.72 12.88
C TYR A 515 12.11 -33.84 12.58
N GLN A 516 11.10 -34.05 13.44
CA GLN A 516 10.13 -35.12 13.27
C GLN A 516 9.22 -34.82 12.07
N ALA A 517 8.75 -33.58 11.95
CA ALA A 517 7.98 -33.11 10.80
C ALA A 517 8.75 -33.29 9.48
N PHE A 518 10.08 -33.06 9.50
CA PHE A 518 10.92 -33.27 8.33
C PHE A 518 11.09 -34.76 7.99
N ILE A 519 11.34 -35.61 8.98
CA ILE A 519 11.45 -37.07 8.80
C ILE A 519 10.14 -37.65 8.24
N ASP A 520 9.00 -37.29 8.83
CA ASP A 520 7.68 -37.75 8.37
C ASP A 520 7.40 -37.32 6.93
N TYR A 521 7.85 -36.11 6.57
CA TYR A 521 7.74 -35.61 5.19
C TYR A 521 8.64 -36.40 4.23
N LEU A 522 9.88 -36.70 4.61
CA LEU A 522 10.81 -37.49 3.80
C LEU A 522 10.27 -38.90 3.55
N ASP A 523 9.76 -39.58 4.59
CA ASP A 523 9.14 -40.91 4.47
C ASP A 523 7.96 -40.87 3.50
N ALA A 524 7.02 -39.93 3.72
CA ALA A 524 5.84 -39.76 2.88
C ALA A 524 6.17 -39.36 1.42
N SER A 525 7.36 -38.81 1.17
CA SER A 525 7.81 -38.33 -0.14
C SER A 525 8.87 -39.23 -0.78
N SER A 526 9.18 -40.40 -0.19
CA SER A 526 10.23 -41.30 -0.65
C SER A 526 9.87 -41.98 -1.99
N PRO A 527 10.78 -42.03 -3.00
CA PRO A 527 12.09 -41.39 -3.01
C PRO A 527 12.01 -39.87 -3.22
N VAL A 528 12.78 -39.12 -2.45
CA VAL A 528 12.85 -37.66 -2.53
C VAL A 528 13.85 -37.23 -3.60
N SER A 529 13.51 -36.19 -4.37
CA SER A 529 14.40 -35.64 -5.39
C SER A 529 14.72 -34.17 -5.11
N PRO A 530 15.94 -33.69 -5.44
CA PRO A 530 16.23 -32.26 -5.36
C PRO A 530 15.37 -31.48 -6.38
N ASP A 531 14.81 -30.36 -5.91
CA ASP A 531 14.13 -29.38 -6.76
C ASP A 531 15.12 -28.26 -7.11
N PHE A 532 15.62 -28.28 -8.35
CA PHE A 532 16.59 -27.28 -8.83
C PHE A 532 15.94 -25.98 -9.33
N ALA A 533 14.61 -25.87 -9.33
CA ALA A 533 13.94 -24.63 -9.70
C ALA A 533 14.12 -23.59 -8.59
N ARG A 534 14.56 -22.38 -8.97
CA ARG A 534 14.64 -21.24 -8.06
C ARG A 534 13.25 -20.72 -7.71
N ARG A 535 13.07 -20.43 -6.42
CA ARG A 535 11.93 -19.70 -5.83
C ARG A 535 12.25 -18.21 -5.72
N THR A 536 13.52 -17.82 -5.79
CA THR A 536 13.95 -16.41 -5.87
C THR A 536 14.78 -16.10 -7.11
N MET A 537 14.44 -14.99 -7.79
CA MET A 537 15.16 -14.53 -8.97
C MET A 537 15.57 -13.07 -8.84
N ALA A 538 16.86 -12.80 -8.99
CA ALA A 538 17.34 -11.43 -9.15
C ALA A 538 16.92 -10.91 -10.53
N VAL A 539 16.44 -9.68 -10.59
CA VAL A 539 15.98 -9.01 -11.81
C VAL A 539 16.45 -7.57 -11.77
N THR A 540 17.17 -7.13 -12.81
CA THR A 540 17.66 -5.75 -12.94
C THR A 540 17.34 -5.17 -14.32
N GLY A 541 17.40 -3.84 -14.45
CA GLY A 541 17.11 -3.14 -15.72
C GLY A 541 15.64 -2.89 -16.00
N VAL A 542 14.75 -3.22 -15.06
CA VAL A 542 13.31 -2.93 -15.17
C VAL A 542 13.07 -1.45 -14.83
N LYS A 543 12.48 -0.69 -15.75
CA LYS A 543 12.07 0.70 -15.52
C LYS A 543 10.79 0.75 -14.67
N SER A 544 10.52 1.90 -14.03
CA SER A 544 9.25 2.13 -13.32
C SER A 544 8.05 2.06 -14.26
N SER A 545 8.22 2.56 -15.49
CA SER A 545 7.31 2.39 -16.61
C SER A 545 8.07 2.49 -17.94
N TYR A 546 7.42 2.04 -19.00
CA TYR A 546 7.87 2.11 -20.39
C TYR A 546 6.84 2.89 -21.19
N GLU A 547 7.25 3.60 -22.25
CA GLU A 547 6.29 4.22 -23.16
C GLU A 547 5.91 3.25 -24.29
N ALA A 548 4.71 3.41 -24.87
CA ALA A 548 4.32 2.66 -26.06
C ALA A 548 5.38 2.82 -27.18
N GLY A 549 5.92 1.71 -27.70
CA GLY A 549 7.00 1.71 -28.69
C GLY A 549 8.42 1.59 -28.12
N ASP A 550 8.59 1.62 -26.78
CA ASP A 550 9.88 1.38 -26.14
C ASP A 550 10.42 -0.03 -26.43
N SER A 551 11.75 -0.15 -26.37
CA SER A 551 12.44 -1.42 -26.17
C SER A 551 12.61 -1.71 -24.68
N VAL A 552 12.39 -2.96 -24.29
CA VAL A 552 12.59 -3.49 -22.93
C VAL A 552 13.86 -4.33 -22.91
N ALA A 553 14.71 -4.14 -21.89
CA ALA A 553 15.87 -4.98 -21.64
C ALA A 553 15.96 -5.32 -20.15
N VAL A 554 15.68 -6.59 -19.81
CA VAL A 554 15.68 -7.08 -18.43
C VAL A 554 16.82 -8.09 -18.26
N THR A 555 17.62 -7.93 -17.22
CA THR A 555 18.71 -8.86 -16.90
C THR A 555 18.35 -9.72 -15.70
N LEU A 556 18.58 -11.03 -15.84
CA LEU A 556 18.33 -12.05 -14.83
C LEU A 556 19.70 -12.62 -14.38
N PRO A 557 20.38 -12.02 -13.40
CA PRO A 557 21.62 -12.57 -12.88
C PRO A 557 21.35 -13.73 -11.92
N LYS A 558 22.37 -14.57 -11.70
CA LYS A 558 22.35 -15.67 -10.72
C LYS A 558 21.21 -16.68 -10.98
N LEU A 559 21.02 -17.13 -12.21
CA LEU A 559 20.03 -18.15 -12.57
C LEU A 559 20.36 -19.54 -12.03
N ASP A 560 21.64 -19.82 -11.77
CA ASP A 560 22.08 -21.13 -11.33
C ASP A 560 22.06 -21.21 -9.79
N LEU A 561 21.44 -22.28 -9.25
CA LEU A 561 21.65 -22.66 -7.85
C LEU A 561 23.07 -23.22 -7.67
N THR A 562 23.58 -23.10 -6.45
CA THR A 562 24.90 -23.62 -6.09
C THR A 562 24.84 -24.85 -5.17
N SER A 563 23.65 -25.43 -4.98
CA SER A 563 23.51 -26.78 -4.40
C SER A 563 24.18 -27.81 -5.31
N LEU A 564 24.74 -28.87 -4.70
CA LEU A 564 25.39 -29.96 -5.43
C LEU A 564 24.41 -30.61 -6.42
N GLY A 565 24.92 -30.97 -7.60
CA GLY A 565 24.15 -31.59 -8.68
C GLY A 565 23.26 -30.62 -9.48
N SER A 566 23.11 -29.36 -9.07
CA SER A 566 22.30 -28.39 -9.84
C SER A 566 22.87 -28.17 -11.24
N PRO A 567 22.07 -28.37 -12.30
CA PRO A 567 22.51 -28.10 -13.66
C PRO A 567 22.62 -26.59 -13.91
N ALA A 568 23.62 -26.18 -14.68
CA ALA A 568 23.70 -24.80 -15.17
C ALA A 568 22.59 -24.56 -16.20
N ASN A 569 21.90 -23.43 -16.09
CA ASN A 569 20.92 -23.03 -17.08
C ASN A 569 21.64 -22.60 -18.36
N THR A 570 21.04 -22.94 -19.50
CA THR A 570 21.57 -22.65 -20.84
C THR A 570 20.72 -21.68 -21.62
N SER A 571 19.44 -21.54 -21.25
CA SER A 571 18.51 -20.61 -21.89
C SER A 571 17.42 -20.13 -20.94
N VAL A 572 16.84 -18.98 -21.28
CA VAL A 572 15.60 -18.45 -20.69
C VAL A 572 14.60 -18.26 -21.82
N THR A 573 13.45 -18.91 -21.71
CA THR A 573 12.30 -18.59 -22.57
C THR A 573 11.51 -17.45 -21.96
N ALA A 574 10.97 -16.57 -22.79
CA ALA A 574 10.21 -15.42 -22.32
C ALA A 574 8.93 -15.21 -23.13
N LYS A 575 7.88 -14.78 -22.45
CA LYS A 575 6.61 -14.36 -23.06
C LYS A 575 6.05 -13.15 -22.33
N LEU A 576 5.40 -12.27 -23.08
CA LEU A 576 4.74 -11.08 -22.57
C LEU A 576 3.23 -11.33 -22.52
N LYS A 577 2.62 -11.11 -21.36
CA LYS A 577 1.18 -11.23 -21.17
C LYS A 577 0.57 -9.87 -20.86
N SER A 578 -0.51 -9.51 -21.57
CA SER A 578 -1.31 -8.32 -21.28
C SER A 578 -2.79 -8.63 -21.51
N GLY A 579 -3.59 -8.55 -20.44
CA GLY A 579 -4.95 -9.09 -20.43
C GLY A 579 -4.96 -10.57 -20.84
N ASP A 580 -5.78 -10.90 -21.84
CA ASP A 580 -5.88 -12.26 -22.40
C ASP A 580 -4.87 -12.54 -23.53
N THR A 581 -4.08 -11.53 -23.92
CA THR A 581 -3.10 -11.67 -25.00
C THR A 581 -1.76 -12.15 -24.47
N THR A 582 -1.19 -13.17 -25.11
CA THR A 582 0.16 -13.67 -24.82
C THR A 582 1.01 -13.58 -26.09
N THR A 583 2.16 -12.94 -26.00
CA THR A 583 3.14 -12.80 -27.08
C THR A 583 4.40 -13.57 -26.71
N GLU A 584 4.76 -14.57 -27.51
CA GLU A 584 6.02 -15.32 -27.36
C GLU A 584 7.19 -14.44 -27.80
N LEU A 585 8.18 -14.25 -26.93
CA LEU A 585 9.37 -13.43 -27.21
C LEU A 585 10.58 -14.29 -27.65
N GLY A 586 10.49 -15.61 -27.44
CA GLY A 586 11.51 -16.57 -27.85
C GLY A 586 12.43 -17.00 -26.71
N SER A 587 13.63 -17.45 -27.08
CA SER A 587 14.62 -18.03 -26.16
C SER A 587 15.91 -17.21 -26.17
N PHE A 588 16.42 -16.91 -24.99
CA PHE A 588 17.60 -16.08 -24.75
C PHE A 588 18.70 -16.94 -24.13
N PRO A 589 19.97 -16.82 -24.56
CA PRO A 589 21.05 -17.64 -24.04
C PRO A 589 21.43 -17.24 -22.61
N VAL A 590 21.75 -18.21 -21.78
CA VAL A 590 22.36 -18.01 -20.46
C VAL A 590 23.87 -18.11 -20.59
N THR A 591 24.59 -17.10 -20.12
CA THR A 591 26.06 -17.06 -20.09
C THR A 591 26.51 -16.74 -18.67
N ALA A 592 27.38 -17.58 -18.10
CA ALA A 592 27.87 -17.44 -16.72
C ALA A 592 26.74 -17.27 -15.69
N GLY A 593 25.66 -18.06 -15.84
CA GLY A 593 24.51 -18.03 -14.94
C GLY A 593 23.68 -16.73 -15.02
N ALA A 594 23.78 -15.96 -16.11
CA ALA A 594 22.95 -14.78 -16.33
C ALA A 594 22.37 -14.75 -17.75
N ALA A 595 21.20 -14.14 -17.92
CA ALA A 595 20.60 -13.88 -19.23
C ALA A 595 20.05 -12.45 -19.29
N THR A 596 20.05 -11.87 -20.49
CA THR A 596 19.35 -10.61 -20.78
C THR A 596 18.23 -10.89 -21.77
N VAL A 597 17.00 -10.59 -21.37
CA VAL A 597 15.80 -10.64 -22.20
C VAL A 597 15.58 -9.25 -22.76
N ALA A 598 15.85 -9.08 -24.06
CA ALA A 598 15.68 -7.81 -24.77
C ALA A 598 14.68 -7.98 -25.91
N PHE A 599 13.68 -7.10 -25.98
CA PHE A 599 12.62 -7.13 -26.99
C PHE A 599 11.98 -5.75 -27.17
N ASP A 600 11.37 -5.51 -28.32
CA ASP A 600 10.54 -4.33 -28.56
C ASP A 600 9.11 -4.58 -28.09
N LEU A 601 8.48 -3.60 -27.43
CA LEU A 601 7.09 -3.73 -27.02
C LEU A 601 6.18 -3.95 -28.25
N PRO A 602 5.22 -4.90 -28.19
CA PRO A 602 4.25 -5.07 -29.27
C PRO A 602 3.50 -3.78 -29.58
N ALA A 603 3.30 -3.49 -30.86
CA ALA A 603 2.61 -2.28 -31.31
C ALA A 603 1.20 -2.19 -30.70
N GLY A 604 0.87 -1.03 -30.16
CA GLY A 604 -0.45 -0.76 -29.58
C GLY A 604 -0.64 -1.22 -28.12
N LEU A 605 0.39 -1.80 -27.50
CA LEU A 605 0.33 -2.23 -26.11
C LEU A 605 0.39 -1.02 -25.16
N ILE A 606 -0.58 -0.93 -24.25
CA ILE A 606 -0.67 0.06 -23.18
C ILE A 606 -1.23 -0.59 -21.91
N GLY A 607 -0.93 -0.03 -20.74
CA GLY A 607 -1.41 -0.49 -19.45
C GLY A 607 -0.54 -1.60 -18.84
N PRO A 608 -1.10 -2.37 -17.88
CA PRO A 608 -0.35 -3.40 -17.19
C PRO A 608 -0.04 -4.59 -18.10
N ALA A 609 1.19 -5.08 -18.01
CA ALA A 609 1.64 -6.32 -18.62
C ALA A 609 2.54 -7.09 -17.65
N THR A 610 2.78 -8.37 -17.94
CA THR A 610 3.72 -9.20 -17.19
C THR A 610 4.66 -9.92 -18.13
N LEU A 611 5.96 -9.77 -17.90
CA LEU A 611 6.99 -10.58 -18.54
C LEU A 611 7.15 -11.88 -17.74
N GLU A 612 6.74 -13.00 -18.31
CA GLU A 612 6.92 -14.33 -17.74
C GLU A 612 8.17 -14.97 -18.35
N VAL A 613 9.07 -15.45 -17.50
CA VAL A 613 10.33 -16.08 -17.90
C VAL A 613 10.48 -17.46 -17.26
N GLU A 614 11.10 -18.39 -18.00
CA GLU A 614 11.40 -19.74 -17.54
C GLU A 614 12.81 -20.15 -18.00
N ALA A 615 13.69 -20.45 -17.03
CA ALA A 615 15.05 -20.89 -17.27
C ALA A 615 15.13 -22.41 -17.44
N ALA A 616 15.89 -22.87 -18.43
CA ALA A 616 16.11 -24.29 -18.72
C ALA A 616 17.57 -24.69 -18.44
N PRO A 617 17.82 -25.90 -17.89
CA PRO A 617 16.84 -26.98 -17.68
C PRO A 617 16.16 -26.97 -16.31
N THR A 618 16.49 -26.03 -15.41
CA THR A 618 15.99 -26.07 -14.02
C THR A 618 14.48 -25.84 -13.88
N GLY A 619 13.85 -25.19 -14.85
CA GLY A 619 12.44 -24.79 -14.77
C GLY A 619 12.18 -23.60 -13.85
N SER A 620 13.22 -22.84 -13.48
CA SER A 620 13.10 -21.65 -12.63
C SER A 620 12.24 -20.59 -13.30
N LYS A 621 11.22 -20.07 -12.60
CA LYS A 621 10.22 -19.13 -13.16
C LYS A 621 10.20 -17.80 -12.43
N ALA A 622 10.01 -16.71 -13.17
CA ALA A 622 9.57 -15.44 -12.60
C ALA A 622 8.50 -14.77 -13.46
N THR A 623 7.72 -13.93 -12.80
CA THR A 623 6.73 -13.06 -13.44
C THR A 623 7.02 -11.64 -13.03
N ILE A 624 7.43 -10.81 -13.98
CA ILE A 624 7.92 -9.45 -13.77
C ILE A 624 6.84 -8.49 -14.25
N PRO A 625 6.21 -7.70 -13.35
CA PRO A 625 5.20 -6.73 -13.75
C PRO A 625 5.84 -5.57 -14.50
N LEU A 626 5.18 -5.14 -15.58
CA LEU A 626 5.55 -3.99 -16.40
C LEU A 626 4.34 -3.05 -16.51
N THR A 627 4.62 -1.75 -16.53
CA THR A 627 3.62 -0.71 -16.81
C THR A 627 4.01 -0.03 -18.11
N ILE A 628 3.10 -0.04 -19.08
CA ILE A 628 3.30 0.63 -20.37
C ILE A 628 2.39 1.86 -20.43
N ASP A 629 2.99 3.04 -20.35
CA ASP A 629 2.32 4.33 -20.47
C ASP A 629 2.16 4.71 -21.95
N LYS A 630 1.30 5.69 -22.21
CA LYS A 630 1.23 6.29 -23.55
C LYS A 630 2.51 7.06 -23.83
N ALA A 631 2.90 7.09 -25.09
CA ALA A 631 4.05 7.86 -25.52
C ALA A 631 3.79 9.35 -25.43
N SER A 632 4.82 10.10 -25.03
CA SER A 632 4.77 11.56 -25.02
C SER A 632 4.59 12.11 -26.45
N SER A 633 3.84 13.20 -26.59
CA SER A 633 3.62 13.87 -27.88
C SER A 633 3.97 15.35 -27.82
N THR A 634 4.42 15.91 -28.94
CA THR A 634 4.70 17.34 -29.10
C THR A 634 3.84 17.91 -30.22
N THR A 635 3.05 18.93 -29.90
CA THR A 635 2.26 19.68 -30.89
C THR A 635 2.97 20.96 -31.29
N THR A 636 3.17 21.15 -32.59
CA THR A 636 3.66 22.39 -33.20
C THR A 636 2.61 22.95 -34.14
N ALA A 637 2.56 24.27 -34.27
CA ALA A 637 1.56 24.92 -35.11
C ALA A 637 2.14 26.16 -35.79
N THR A 638 1.71 26.40 -37.02
CA THR A 638 2.04 27.62 -37.77
C THR A 638 0.79 28.26 -38.32
N ALA A 639 0.79 29.59 -38.37
CA ALA A 639 -0.26 30.42 -38.94
C ALA A 639 0.40 31.54 -39.77
N PRO A 640 -0.31 32.15 -40.74
CA PRO A 640 0.20 33.33 -41.42
C PRO A 640 0.35 34.50 -40.43
N ALA A 641 1.28 35.42 -40.74
CA ALA A 641 1.55 36.56 -39.86
C ALA A 641 0.38 37.57 -39.77
N LYS A 642 -0.48 37.64 -40.80
CA LYS A 642 -1.65 38.54 -40.83
C LYS A 642 -2.86 37.89 -41.49
N ALA A 643 -4.06 38.21 -41.00
CA ALA A 643 -5.32 37.91 -41.68
C ALA A 643 -6.29 39.09 -41.57
N LYS A 644 -7.27 39.15 -42.48
CA LYS A 644 -8.28 40.23 -42.49
C LYS A 644 -9.60 39.71 -41.96
N THR A 645 -10.30 40.52 -41.18
CA THR A 645 -11.70 40.27 -40.80
C THR A 645 -12.54 40.05 -42.07
N GLY A 646 -13.42 39.03 -42.06
CA GLY A 646 -14.20 38.61 -43.23
C GLY A 646 -13.54 37.56 -44.13
N THR A 647 -12.30 37.15 -43.84
CA THR A 647 -11.59 36.08 -44.56
C THR A 647 -11.33 34.86 -43.68
N THR A 648 -10.93 33.76 -44.29
CA THR A 648 -10.40 32.59 -43.60
C THR A 648 -8.90 32.46 -43.81
N PHE A 649 -8.21 31.85 -42.84
CA PHE A 649 -6.79 31.51 -42.92
C PHE A 649 -6.56 30.12 -42.36
N THR A 650 -5.42 29.52 -42.69
CA THR A 650 -5.09 28.15 -42.30
C THR A 650 -4.11 28.13 -41.13
N VAL A 651 -4.40 27.29 -40.15
CA VAL A 651 -3.44 26.87 -39.13
C VAL A 651 -2.97 25.46 -39.47
N GLU A 652 -1.68 25.30 -39.71
CA GLU A 652 -1.05 24.00 -39.96
C GLU A 652 -0.50 23.47 -38.64
N ALA A 653 -1.04 22.34 -38.18
CA ALA A 653 -0.64 21.68 -36.95
C ALA A 653 0.09 20.38 -37.27
N THR A 654 1.18 20.11 -36.55
CA THR A 654 1.91 18.84 -36.62
C THR A 654 2.12 18.31 -35.21
N VAL A 655 1.74 17.05 -34.99
CA VAL A 655 1.92 16.31 -33.75
C VAL A 655 2.93 15.20 -34.00
N ALA A 656 4.03 15.22 -33.25
CA ALA A 656 5.10 14.23 -33.34
C ALA A 656 5.24 13.46 -32.03
N SER A 657 5.75 12.23 -32.11
CA SER A 657 6.16 11.42 -30.97
C SER A 657 7.49 10.72 -31.29
N GLU A 658 8.31 10.50 -30.26
CA GLU A 658 9.59 9.78 -30.40
C GLU A 658 9.40 8.26 -30.44
N SER A 659 8.20 7.75 -30.15
CA SER A 659 7.85 6.32 -30.15
C SER A 659 7.96 5.61 -31.51
N GLY A 660 8.16 6.36 -32.60
CA GLY A 660 8.13 5.84 -33.97
C GLY A 660 6.72 5.48 -34.48
N VAL A 661 5.69 5.58 -33.63
CA VAL A 661 4.29 5.42 -34.02
C VAL A 661 3.71 6.79 -34.36
N THR A 662 3.03 6.92 -35.50
CA THR A 662 2.46 8.21 -35.93
C THR A 662 1.22 8.55 -35.09
N PRO A 663 1.17 9.74 -34.45
CA PRO A 663 -0.01 10.19 -33.71
C PRO A 663 -1.26 10.31 -34.59
N THR A 664 -2.40 9.92 -34.04
CA THR A 664 -3.74 9.99 -34.65
C THR A 664 -4.66 10.84 -33.79
N GLY A 665 -5.97 10.93 -34.06
CA GLY A 665 -6.90 11.69 -33.21
C GLY A 665 -7.15 13.10 -33.73
N THR A 666 -7.49 14.04 -32.83
CA THR A 666 -8.02 15.37 -33.20
C THR A 666 -7.19 16.49 -32.59
N VAL A 667 -6.95 17.53 -33.39
CA VAL A 667 -6.40 18.81 -32.92
C VAL A 667 -7.48 19.90 -32.96
N THR A 668 -7.40 20.82 -32.00
CA THR A 668 -8.35 21.92 -31.83
C THR A 668 -7.59 23.24 -31.71
N VAL A 669 -7.91 24.22 -32.55
CA VAL A 669 -7.36 25.58 -32.50
C VAL A 669 -8.27 26.44 -31.64
N LYS A 670 -7.67 27.12 -30.67
CA LYS A 670 -8.35 27.98 -29.71
C LYS A 670 -7.69 29.35 -29.61
N ASP A 671 -8.52 30.35 -29.34
CA ASP A 671 -8.07 31.64 -28.81
C ASP A 671 -8.64 31.78 -27.39
N GLY A 672 -7.74 31.81 -26.39
CA GLY A 672 -8.10 31.61 -25.00
C GLY A 672 -8.91 30.31 -24.80
N SER A 673 -10.15 30.44 -24.31
CA SER A 673 -11.08 29.31 -24.14
C SER A 673 -11.97 29.03 -25.37
N THR A 674 -11.95 29.90 -26.38
CA THR A 674 -12.86 29.85 -27.52
C THR A 674 -12.32 28.92 -28.59
N GLU A 675 -13.11 27.92 -28.96
CA GLU A 675 -12.78 27.02 -30.08
C GLU A 675 -13.07 27.68 -31.44
N LEU A 676 -12.04 27.71 -32.28
CA LEU A 676 -12.11 28.35 -33.60
C LEU A 676 -12.32 27.33 -34.72
N ALA A 677 -11.58 26.22 -34.66
CA ALA A 677 -11.59 25.12 -35.61
C ALA A 677 -11.09 23.82 -34.96
N SER A 678 -11.53 22.67 -35.46
CA SER A 678 -11.07 21.34 -35.03
C SER A 678 -11.00 20.40 -36.22
N GLY A 679 -10.08 19.45 -36.22
CA GLY A 679 -9.98 18.46 -37.29
C GLY A 679 -9.08 17.28 -36.97
N PRO A 680 -9.25 16.15 -37.68
CA PRO A 680 -8.46 14.95 -37.45
C PRO A 680 -7.03 15.10 -37.98
N LEU A 681 -6.08 14.45 -37.31
CA LEU A 681 -4.73 14.25 -37.82
C LEU A 681 -4.74 13.23 -38.96
N VAL A 682 -3.99 13.52 -40.02
CA VAL A 682 -3.66 12.63 -41.13
C VAL A 682 -2.14 12.55 -41.21
N ASN A 683 -1.58 11.38 -40.92
CA ASN A 683 -0.13 11.16 -40.83
C ASN A 683 0.59 12.13 -39.88
N GLY A 684 0.00 12.42 -38.71
CA GLY A 684 0.58 13.33 -37.71
C GLY A 684 0.39 14.82 -38.00
N SER A 685 -0.31 15.21 -39.07
CA SER A 685 -0.56 16.63 -39.38
C SER A 685 -2.04 16.93 -39.65
N ALA A 686 -2.46 18.17 -39.44
CA ALA A 686 -3.78 18.67 -39.79
C ALA A 686 -3.72 20.12 -40.27
N SER A 687 -4.50 20.41 -41.30
CA SER A 687 -4.68 21.75 -41.88
C SER A 687 -6.06 22.24 -41.51
N LEU A 688 -6.14 23.30 -40.70
CA LEU A 688 -7.38 23.76 -40.07
C LEU A 688 -7.74 25.17 -40.53
N GLU A 689 -8.92 25.32 -41.13
CA GLU A 689 -9.41 26.61 -41.60
C GLU A 689 -10.08 27.40 -40.45
N VAL A 690 -9.54 28.57 -40.14
CA VAL A 690 -10.02 29.49 -39.10
C VAL A 690 -10.65 30.72 -39.75
N ASN A 691 -11.87 31.05 -39.34
CA ASN A 691 -12.54 32.29 -39.76
C ASN A 691 -12.05 33.47 -38.91
N ALA A 692 -11.35 34.41 -39.54
CA ALA A 692 -10.78 35.58 -38.87
C ALA A 692 -11.85 36.48 -38.22
N SER A 693 -13.11 36.42 -38.66
CA SER A 693 -14.21 37.22 -38.10
C SER A 693 -14.61 36.78 -36.68
N LYS A 694 -14.17 35.59 -36.24
CA LYS A 694 -14.34 35.12 -34.86
C LYS A 694 -13.33 35.74 -33.88
N LEU A 695 -12.32 36.44 -34.38
CA LEU A 695 -11.25 37.07 -33.61
C LEU A 695 -11.42 38.59 -33.62
N SER A 696 -10.97 39.26 -32.56
CA SER A 696 -10.88 40.71 -32.53
C SER A 696 -9.74 41.22 -33.42
N ALA A 697 -9.81 42.49 -33.84
CA ALA A 697 -8.81 43.12 -34.70
C ALA A 697 -7.55 43.56 -33.91
N ASP A 698 -6.73 42.60 -33.51
CA ASP A 698 -5.49 42.73 -32.74
C ASP A 698 -4.57 41.51 -32.95
N ALA A 699 -3.47 41.42 -32.20
CA ALA A 699 -2.54 40.29 -32.28
C ALA A 699 -3.00 39.13 -31.39
N HIS A 700 -3.11 37.94 -31.97
CA HIS A 700 -3.55 36.71 -31.29
C HIS A 700 -2.46 35.64 -31.31
N THR A 701 -2.24 34.96 -30.19
CA THR A 701 -1.45 33.73 -30.14
C THR A 701 -2.42 32.56 -30.01
N LEU A 702 -2.57 31.78 -31.09
CA LEU A 702 -3.54 30.70 -31.12
C LEU A 702 -2.94 29.45 -30.46
N THR A 703 -3.69 28.85 -29.54
CA THR A 703 -3.33 27.57 -28.92
C THR A 703 -3.85 26.43 -29.78
N VAL A 704 -3.01 25.45 -30.08
CA VAL A 704 -3.42 24.22 -30.74
C VAL A 704 -3.32 23.08 -29.75
N SER A 705 -4.47 22.52 -29.37
CA SER A 705 -4.56 21.42 -28.41
C SER A 705 -4.81 20.11 -29.13
N TYR A 706 -3.90 19.17 -28.96
CA TYR A 706 -4.07 17.77 -29.30
C TYR A 706 -4.64 17.02 -28.09
N SER A 707 -5.74 16.29 -28.28
CA SER A 707 -6.45 15.59 -27.19
C SER A 707 -5.76 14.31 -26.69
N GLY A 708 -4.68 13.88 -27.36
CA GLY A 708 -4.17 12.51 -27.20
C GLY A 708 -4.99 11.51 -28.03
N ASP A 709 -4.46 10.29 -28.11
CA ASP A 709 -5.13 9.14 -28.72
C ASP A 709 -4.96 7.89 -27.83
N ALA A 710 -5.17 6.69 -28.39
CA ALA A 710 -5.01 5.45 -27.65
C ALA A 710 -3.56 5.25 -27.14
N LEU A 711 -2.56 5.71 -27.89
CA LEU A 711 -1.14 5.42 -27.67
C LEU A 711 -0.32 6.64 -27.27
N HIS A 712 -0.85 7.84 -27.40
CA HIS A 712 -0.14 9.09 -27.16
C HIS A 712 -0.87 9.99 -26.17
N GLU A 713 -0.09 10.63 -25.30
CA GLU A 713 -0.59 11.66 -24.38
C GLU A 713 -1.03 12.93 -25.11
N ALA A 714 -1.92 13.68 -24.46
CA ALA A 714 -2.35 14.99 -24.95
C ALA A 714 -1.20 16.00 -24.91
N SER A 715 -1.17 16.94 -25.85
CA SER A 715 -0.19 18.02 -25.87
C SER A 715 -0.75 19.31 -26.45
N THR A 716 -0.07 20.41 -26.18
CA THR A 716 -0.48 21.74 -26.68
C THR A 716 0.70 22.45 -27.32
N GLY A 717 0.44 23.05 -28.48
CA GLY A 717 1.34 23.99 -29.14
C GLY A 717 0.73 25.38 -29.22
N SER A 718 1.51 26.34 -29.69
CA SER A 718 1.00 27.68 -30.02
C SER A 718 1.60 28.15 -31.33
N THR A 719 0.85 28.98 -32.04
CA THR A 719 1.38 29.66 -33.24
C THR A 719 2.25 30.85 -32.82
N GLU A 720 3.10 31.34 -33.71
CA GLU A 720 3.55 32.73 -33.63
C GLU A 720 2.34 33.68 -33.66
N PRO A 721 2.44 34.90 -33.10
CA PRO A 721 1.34 35.85 -33.10
C PRO A 721 0.84 36.18 -34.52
N ILE A 722 -0.47 36.04 -34.74
CA ILE A 722 -1.16 36.48 -35.96
C ILE A 722 -1.84 37.82 -35.71
N GLU A 723 -1.57 38.81 -36.56
CA GLU A 723 -2.23 40.12 -36.51
C GLU A 723 -3.53 40.08 -37.33
N ILE A 724 -4.68 40.22 -36.66
CA ILE A 724 -5.98 40.38 -37.30
C ILE A 724 -6.22 41.87 -37.57
N VAL A 725 -6.39 42.22 -38.84
CA VAL A 725 -6.68 43.59 -39.24
C VAL A 725 -8.14 43.74 -39.66
N LYS A 726 -8.66 44.97 -39.55
CA LYS A 726 -10.04 45.28 -39.93
C LYS A 726 -10.30 45.03 -41.41
N GLY A 727 -11.52 44.59 -41.70
CA GLY A 727 -12.02 44.34 -43.04
C GLY A 727 -12.72 45.55 -43.65
N GLY A 728 -12.95 45.51 -44.97
CA GLY A 728 -13.95 46.38 -45.59
C GLY A 728 -15.35 45.85 -45.28
N SER A 729 -16.34 46.74 -45.09
CA SER A 729 -17.70 46.36 -44.66
C SER A 729 -18.71 46.15 -45.78
N GLY A 730 -18.31 46.13 -47.05
CA GLY A 730 -19.26 46.04 -48.17
C GLY A 730 -20.31 47.17 -48.21
N PHE A 731 -20.06 48.30 -47.52
CA PHE A 731 -21.09 49.29 -47.19
C PHE A 731 -21.71 49.96 -48.43
N GLY A 732 -23.03 49.89 -48.51
CA GLY A 732 -23.88 50.44 -49.55
C GLY A 732 -25.05 51.23 -48.96
N ALA A 733 -25.56 52.18 -49.75
CA ALA A 733 -26.74 52.95 -49.39
C ALA A 733 -27.59 53.23 -50.62
N VAL A 734 -28.90 53.06 -50.49
CA VAL A 734 -29.87 53.37 -51.56
C VAL A 734 -31.04 54.15 -51.00
N VAL A 735 -31.60 55.06 -51.79
CA VAL A 735 -32.76 55.86 -51.39
C VAL A 735 -33.77 55.91 -52.52
N ALA A 736 -35.03 55.64 -52.22
CA ALA A 736 -36.09 55.68 -53.21
C ALA A 736 -36.52 57.13 -53.54
N THR A 737 -36.98 57.35 -54.77
CA THR A 737 -37.62 58.61 -55.16
C THR A 737 -38.81 58.89 -54.25
N THR A 738 -38.85 60.07 -53.63
CA THR A 738 -39.85 60.45 -52.62
C THR A 738 -40.64 61.67 -53.08
N LYS A 739 -41.86 61.87 -52.57
CA LYS A 739 -42.67 63.07 -52.80
C LYS A 739 -42.43 64.08 -51.68
N TYR A 740 -42.42 65.38 -52.00
CA TYR A 740 -42.34 66.44 -51.00
C TYR A 740 -43.43 66.29 -49.94
N GLY A 741 -43.09 66.40 -48.65
CA GLY A 741 -44.00 66.16 -47.53
C GLY A 741 -43.97 64.73 -46.98
N THR A 742 -43.26 63.79 -47.63
CA THR A 742 -42.96 62.45 -47.10
C THR A 742 -41.49 62.36 -46.71
N SER A 743 -41.16 61.71 -45.60
CA SER A 743 -39.77 61.49 -45.19
C SER A 743 -39.08 60.50 -46.13
N PRO A 744 -37.99 60.88 -46.82
CA PRO A 744 -37.16 59.91 -47.52
C PRO A 744 -36.48 58.97 -46.53
N VAL A 745 -36.34 57.70 -46.92
CA VAL A 745 -35.64 56.70 -46.10
C VAL A 745 -34.46 56.17 -46.90
N VAL A 746 -33.25 56.40 -46.40
CA VAL A 746 -32.03 55.79 -46.94
C VAL A 746 -31.92 54.39 -46.33
N GLN A 747 -31.95 53.37 -47.19
CA GLN A 747 -31.69 51.98 -46.82
C GLN A 747 -30.19 51.75 -46.84
N LEU A 748 -29.66 51.11 -45.80
CA LEU A 748 -28.24 50.83 -45.62
C LEU A 748 -28.02 49.31 -45.69
N THR A 749 -26.95 48.91 -46.35
CA THR A 749 -26.50 47.51 -46.43
C THR A 749 -25.00 47.45 -46.17
N ALA A 750 -24.54 46.43 -45.46
CA ALA A 750 -23.14 46.11 -45.23
C ALA A 750 -23.01 44.58 -45.07
N ASP A 751 -21.79 44.10 -44.93
CA ASP A 751 -21.51 42.71 -44.58
C ASP A 751 -22.13 42.37 -43.20
N PRO A 752 -22.52 41.11 -42.97
CA PRO A 752 -23.00 40.65 -41.67
C PRO A 752 -22.03 41.04 -40.53
N GLU A 753 -22.56 41.22 -39.33
CA GLU A 753 -21.88 41.71 -38.11
C GLU A 753 -21.47 43.19 -38.12
N ALA A 754 -21.34 43.85 -39.28
CA ALA A 754 -21.06 45.29 -39.30
C ALA A 754 -22.16 46.00 -38.51
N SER A 755 -21.78 46.81 -37.52
CA SER A 755 -22.72 47.50 -36.65
C SER A 755 -22.14 48.83 -36.16
N GLY A 756 -22.85 49.93 -36.41
CA GLY A 756 -22.33 51.22 -35.99
C GLY A 756 -23.10 52.42 -36.52
N LEU A 757 -22.61 53.59 -36.13
CA LEU A 757 -23.27 54.85 -36.46
C LEU A 757 -23.12 55.17 -37.96
N VAL A 758 -24.22 55.56 -38.58
CA VAL A 758 -24.25 56.05 -39.96
C VAL A 758 -24.81 57.47 -39.99
N TYR A 759 -24.12 58.36 -40.70
CA TYR A 759 -24.58 59.72 -40.90
C TYR A 759 -24.66 60.09 -42.38
N VAL A 760 -25.72 60.82 -42.72
CA VAL A 760 -26.04 61.24 -44.09
C VAL A 760 -25.86 62.75 -44.16
N THR A 761 -25.07 63.20 -45.14
CA THR A 761 -24.85 64.62 -45.41
C THR A 761 -25.31 64.99 -46.81
N SER A 762 -25.76 66.23 -46.98
CA SER A 762 -26.05 66.82 -48.28
C SER A 762 -25.40 68.20 -48.34
N ALA A 763 -24.61 68.47 -49.39
CA ALA A 763 -23.78 69.68 -49.51
C ALA A 763 -22.94 70.00 -48.26
N GLY A 764 -22.45 68.97 -47.57
CA GLY A 764 -21.63 69.09 -46.35
C GLY A 764 -22.41 69.31 -45.05
N GLN A 765 -23.74 69.44 -45.08
CA GLN A 765 -24.57 69.55 -43.87
C GLN A 765 -25.15 68.19 -43.46
N LEU A 766 -25.16 67.90 -42.16
CA LEU A 766 -25.80 66.70 -41.60
C LEU A 766 -27.32 66.80 -41.78
N VAL A 767 -27.90 65.82 -42.47
CA VAL A 767 -29.33 65.78 -42.80
C VAL A 767 -30.06 64.58 -42.20
N GLY A 768 -29.33 63.60 -41.66
CA GLY A 768 -29.89 62.46 -40.95
C GLY A 768 -28.82 61.60 -40.29
N MET A 769 -29.22 60.87 -39.26
CA MET A 769 -28.41 59.87 -38.58
C MET A 769 -29.24 58.59 -38.42
N GLY A 770 -28.56 57.46 -38.49
CA GLY A 770 -29.13 56.16 -38.17
C GLY A 770 -28.05 55.22 -37.69
N PHE A 771 -28.43 53.96 -37.56
CA PHE A 771 -27.54 52.92 -37.08
C PHE A 771 -27.63 51.74 -38.02
N LEU A 772 -26.50 51.10 -38.24
CA LEU A 772 -26.41 49.82 -38.89
C LEU A 772 -26.31 48.76 -37.79
N THR A 773 -27.11 47.72 -37.89
CA THR A 773 -27.14 46.61 -36.94
C THR A 773 -27.12 45.33 -37.77
N ASP A 774 -26.06 44.55 -37.60
CA ASP A 774 -25.85 43.29 -38.30
C ASP A 774 -26.04 43.40 -39.82
N GLY A 775 -25.27 44.29 -40.45
CA GLY A 775 -25.30 44.45 -41.91
C GLY A 775 -26.47 45.29 -42.46
N ALA A 776 -27.49 45.64 -41.66
CA ALA A 776 -28.66 46.36 -42.15
C ALA A 776 -29.03 47.59 -41.31
N GLY A 777 -29.58 48.63 -41.95
CA GLY A 777 -30.01 49.82 -41.23
C GLY A 777 -30.80 50.78 -42.08
N THR A 778 -31.38 51.81 -41.45
CA THR A 778 -32.04 52.88 -42.19
C THR A 778 -31.75 54.26 -41.59
N VAL A 779 -31.75 55.29 -42.44
CA VAL A 779 -31.71 56.69 -42.03
C VAL A 779 -32.94 57.40 -42.58
N THR A 780 -33.80 57.89 -41.68
CA THR A 780 -34.99 58.66 -42.06
C THR A 780 -34.64 60.15 -42.15
N LEU A 781 -34.87 60.76 -43.31
CA LEU A 781 -34.59 62.17 -43.57
C LEU A 781 -35.84 63.05 -43.36
N PRO A 782 -35.68 64.37 -43.09
CA PRO A 782 -36.81 65.27 -42.84
C PRO A 782 -37.77 65.42 -44.04
N LYS A 783 -39.07 65.18 -43.82
CA LYS A 783 -40.14 65.23 -44.84
C LYS A 783 -40.31 66.55 -45.61
N THR A 784 -39.83 67.67 -45.07
CA THR A 784 -39.85 68.99 -45.73
C THR A 784 -38.46 69.60 -45.89
N GLY A 785 -37.39 68.85 -45.55
CA GLY A 785 -36.01 69.34 -45.58
C GLY A 785 -35.44 69.51 -46.99
N PHE A 786 -36.00 68.79 -47.96
CA PHE A 786 -35.56 68.79 -49.36
C PHE A 786 -36.68 69.33 -50.25
N LYS A 787 -36.40 70.37 -51.04
CA LYS A 787 -37.36 70.89 -52.04
C LYS A 787 -37.44 69.89 -53.21
N PRO A 788 -38.46 69.94 -54.07
CA PRO A 788 -38.45 69.10 -55.27
C PRO A 788 -37.21 69.36 -56.13
N GLY A 789 -36.48 68.30 -56.46
CA GLY A 789 -35.16 68.32 -57.08
C GLY A 789 -34.38 67.03 -56.80
N THR A 790 -33.15 66.96 -57.32
CA THR A 790 -32.23 65.83 -57.13
C THR A 790 -31.07 66.27 -56.24
N TYR A 791 -30.69 65.41 -55.29
CA TYR A 791 -29.68 65.68 -54.28
C TYR A 791 -28.72 64.50 -54.19
N ASP A 792 -27.42 64.79 -54.22
CA ASP A 792 -26.40 63.80 -53.86
C ASP A 792 -26.25 63.77 -52.35
N LEU A 793 -26.38 62.57 -51.80
CA LEU A 793 -26.19 62.31 -50.38
C LEU A 793 -24.88 61.57 -50.22
N LYS A 794 -24.00 62.05 -49.34
CA LYS A 794 -22.85 61.30 -48.87
C LYS A 794 -23.24 60.59 -47.57
N VAL A 795 -23.13 59.27 -47.58
CA VAL A 795 -23.50 58.39 -46.47
C VAL A 795 -22.22 57.81 -45.90
N PHE A 796 -21.92 58.06 -44.64
CA PHE A 796 -20.70 57.63 -43.98
C PHE A 796 -21.02 56.64 -42.88
N TYR A 797 -20.34 55.50 -42.91
CA TYR A 797 -20.30 54.51 -41.85
C TYR A 797 -19.06 54.74 -41.00
N ALA A 798 -19.26 54.89 -39.68
CA ALA A 798 -18.17 55.19 -38.75
C ALA A 798 -17.17 54.06 -38.53
N GLY A 799 -17.41 52.88 -39.10
CA GLY A 799 -16.67 51.67 -38.74
C GLY A 799 -17.10 51.15 -37.38
N ASP A 800 -16.52 50.03 -37.00
CA ASP A 800 -16.68 49.42 -35.68
C ASP A 800 -15.37 48.72 -35.27
N GLU A 801 -15.45 47.77 -34.34
CA GLU A 801 -14.30 47.00 -33.90
C GLU A 801 -13.73 46.05 -34.97
N LYS A 802 -14.54 45.64 -35.95
CA LYS A 802 -14.19 44.64 -37.00
C LYS A 802 -13.96 45.26 -38.38
N PHE A 803 -14.60 46.38 -38.67
CA PHE A 803 -14.63 46.98 -39.98
C PHE A 803 -14.17 48.44 -39.97
N ASP A 804 -13.42 48.81 -41.00
CA ASP A 804 -12.93 50.17 -41.15
C ASP A 804 -14.05 51.18 -41.46
N PRO A 805 -13.91 52.45 -41.04
CA PRO A 805 -14.82 53.52 -41.46
C PRO A 805 -14.81 53.66 -42.99
N THR A 806 -15.98 53.85 -43.58
CA THR A 806 -16.11 53.98 -45.03
C THR A 806 -17.28 54.89 -45.42
N SER A 807 -17.35 55.30 -46.67
CA SER A 807 -18.46 56.11 -47.16
C SER A 807 -18.86 55.75 -48.58
N THR A 808 -20.14 55.95 -48.87
CA THR A 808 -20.72 55.77 -50.19
C THR A 808 -21.63 56.94 -50.52
N THR A 809 -22.22 56.96 -51.71
CA THR A 809 -23.13 58.00 -52.15
C THR A 809 -24.48 57.42 -52.54
N ALA A 810 -25.56 58.16 -52.27
CA ALA A 810 -26.91 57.81 -52.69
C ALA A 810 -27.60 59.04 -53.28
N THR A 811 -28.37 58.87 -54.35
CA THR A 811 -29.06 59.98 -55.02
C THR A 811 -30.52 60.07 -54.60
N LEU A 812 -30.89 61.11 -53.86
CA LEU A 812 -32.28 61.40 -53.49
C LEU A 812 -32.95 62.25 -54.56
N THR A 813 -34.01 61.73 -55.17
CA THR A 813 -34.92 62.53 -56.01
C THR A 813 -36.21 62.83 -55.25
N VAL A 814 -36.53 64.11 -55.08
CA VAL A 814 -37.78 64.59 -54.49
C VAL A 814 -38.68 65.16 -55.58
N THR A 815 -39.88 64.62 -55.72
CA THR A 815 -40.89 65.08 -56.68
C THR A 815 -41.96 65.93 -56.01
N LYS A 816 -42.68 66.74 -56.78
CA LYS A 816 -43.82 67.52 -56.26
C LYS A 816 -44.90 66.58 -55.72
N ALA A 817 -45.50 66.94 -54.59
CA ALA A 817 -46.59 66.18 -54.00
C ALA A 817 -47.87 66.28 -54.84
N GLY A 818 -48.69 65.24 -54.82
CA GLY A 818 -50.06 65.35 -55.33
C GLY A 818 -50.87 66.36 -54.50
N SER A 819 -51.68 67.19 -55.15
CA SER A 819 -52.65 68.06 -54.47
C SER A 819 -54.08 67.63 -54.76
N LYS A 820 -55.01 68.02 -53.89
CA LYS A 820 -56.45 67.81 -54.06
C LYS A 820 -57.20 69.11 -53.84
N ALA A 821 -57.76 69.67 -54.91
CA ALA A 821 -58.69 70.79 -54.86
C ALA A 821 -60.11 70.26 -54.58
N THR A 822 -60.84 70.89 -53.68
CA THR A 822 -62.24 70.56 -53.36
C THR A 822 -63.05 71.84 -53.16
N LYS A 823 -64.27 71.88 -53.68
CA LYS A 823 -65.21 72.95 -53.32
C LYS A 823 -65.59 72.79 -51.86
N SER A 824 -65.42 73.83 -51.06
CA SER A 824 -65.87 73.84 -49.66
C SER A 824 -67.12 74.68 -49.43
N TYR A 825 -67.30 75.77 -50.17
CA TYR A 825 -68.48 76.65 -50.03
C TYR A 825 -68.79 77.40 -51.32
N SER A 826 -70.07 77.69 -51.57
CA SER A 826 -70.50 78.66 -52.59
C SER A 826 -71.70 79.47 -52.11
N THR A 827 -71.87 80.71 -52.56
CA THR A 827 -73.05 81.56 -52.29
C THR A 827 -74.37 80.82 -52.55
N ALA A 828 -75.28 80.83 -51.56
CA ALA A 828 -76.49 79.99 -51.55
C ALA A 828 -77.57 80.40 -52.57
N LYS A 829 -77.79 81.70 -52.79
CA LYS A 829 -78.75 82.22 -53.79
C LYS A 829 -78.02 83.12 -54.78
N VAL A 830 -77.96 82.68 -56.04
CA VAL A 830 -77.33 83.43 -57.13
C VAL A 830 -78.42 83.86 -58.11
N VAL A 831 -78.67 85.17 -58.19
CA VAL A 831 -79.68 85.75 -59.09
C VAL A 831 -79.01 86.20 -60.38
N LYS A 832 -79.59 85.81 -61.52
CA LYS A 832 -79.14 86.18 -62.86
C LYS A 832 -78.90 87.70 -62.96
N ASN A 833 -77.78 88.12 -63.56
CA ASN A 833 -77.35 89.52 -63.76
C ASN A 833 -77.18 90.39 -62.49
N LYS A 834 -77.47 89.88 -61.28
CA LYS A 834 -77.37 90.64 -60.03
C LYS A 834 -76.24 90.14 -59.13
N THR A 835 -76.23 88.85 -58.78
CA THR A 835 -75.30 88.33 -57.76
C THR A 835 -73.95 87.95 -58.38
N LYS A 836 -72.85 88.43 -57.78
CA LYS A 836 -71.51 87.83 -57.97
C LYS A 836 -71.34 86.75 -56.91
N ALA A 837 -71.36 85.49 -57.30
CA ALA A 837 -71.20 84.38 -56.36
C ALA A 837 -69.75 84.26 -55.90
N THR A 838 -69.51 83.88 -54.65
CA THR A 838 -68.18 83.56 -54.13
C THR A 838 -68.10 82.06 -53.88
N VAL A 839 -66.98 81.45 -54.25
CA VAL A 839 -66.69 80.03 -54.05
C VAL A 839 -65.38 79.88 -53.28
N LYS A 840 -65.40 79.14 -52.17
CA LYS A 840 -64.19 78.70 -51.49
C LYS A 840 -63.76 77.34 -52.01
N VAL A 841 -62.48 77.21 -52.34
CA VAL A 841 -61.84 75.98 -52.78
C VAL A 841 -60.71 75.65 -51.81
N LYS A 842 -60.82 74.50 -51.14
CA LYS A 842 -59.77 73.96 -50.27
C LYS A 842 -58.79 73.16 -51.11
N VAL A 843 -57.50 73.41 -50.96
CA VAL A 843 -56.40 72.70 -51.61
C VAL A 843 -55.54 72.04 -50.54
N SER A 844 -55.51 70.71 -50.52
CA SER A 844 -54.71 69.92 -49.57
C SER A 844 -53.61 69.14 -50.29
N ALA A 845 -52.47 68.94 -49.63
CA ALA A 845 -51.41 68.03 -50.03
C ALA A 845 -50.96 67.21 -48.82
N THR A 846 -50.46 65.99 -49.03
CA THR A 846 -50.00 65.12 -47.94
C THR A 846 -48.72 65.69 -47.33
N GLY A 847 -48.66 65.80 -46.00
CA GLY A 847 -47.44 66.12 -45.26
C GLY A 847 -47.05 67.60 -45.15
N PHE A 848 -47.74 68.51 -45.85
CA PHE A 848 -47.53 69.96 -45.71
C PHE A 848 -48.77 70.77 -46.12
N THR A 849 -48.84 72.02 -45.66
CA THR A 849 -49.91 72.95 -46.01
C THR A 849 -49.59 73.67 -47.33
N VAL A 850 -50.50 73.64 -48.30
CA VAL A 850 -50.35 74.37 -49.56
C VAL A 850 -50.60 75.87 -49.32
N THR A 851 -49.56 76.68 -49.32
CA THR A 851 -49.63 78.11 -48.96
C THR A 851 -49.60 79.08 -50.14
N SER A 852 -49.46 78.58 -51.37
CA SER A 852 -49.33 79.39 -52.59
C SER A 852 -49.93 78.70 -53.81
N GLY A 853 -49.90 79.35 -54.98
CA GLY A 853 -50.52 78.90 -56.22
C GLY A 853 -51.91 79.51 -56.42
N THR A 854 -52.52 79.30 -57.59
CA THR A 854 -53.78 79.97 -57.97
C THR A 854 -54.87 78.95 -58.28
N VAL A 855 -56.06 79.17 -57.70
CA VAL A 855 -57.29 78.49 -58.12
C VAL A 855 -58.02 79.37 -59.12
N LYS A 856 -58.31 78.81 -60.29
CA LYS A 856 -59.12 79.41 -61.35
C LYS A 856 -60.44 78.65 -61.46
N ILE A 857 -61.57 79.35 -61.54
CA ILE A 857 -62.91 78.74 -61.68
C ILE A 857 -63.46 79.03 -63.08
N TYR A 858 -63.77 77.96 -63.79
CA TYR A 858 -64.25 77.97 -65.16
C TYR A 858 -65.70 77.50 -65.27
N ARG A 859 -66.41 77.95 -66.30
CA ARG A 859 -67.67 77.36 -66.78
C ARG A 859 -67.46 77.00 -68.25
N GLY A 860 -67.43 75.70 -68.57
CA GLY A 860 -66.85 75.27 -69.85
C GLY A 860 -65.40 75.74 -69.94
N THR A 861 -65.05 76.43 -71.03
CA THR A 861 -63.71 77.04 -71.23
C THR A 861 -63.60 78.47 -70.69
N ALA A 862 -64.72 79.12 -70.35
CA ALA A 862 -64.72 80.51 -69.93
C ALA A 862 -64.29 80.67 -68.47
N LEU A 863 -63.33 81.58 -68.20
CA LEU A 863 -62.89 81.91 -66.84
C LEU A 863 -63.88 82.85 -66.14
N TYR A 864 -64.41 82.38 -65.02
CA TYR A 864 -65.40 83.09 -64.20
C TYR A 864 -64.78 83.78 -62.99
N GLY A 865 -63.61 83.34 -62.51
CA GLY A 865 -62.87 84.03 -61.46
C GLY A 865 -61.58 83.30 -61.08
N SER A 866 -60.70 83.98 -60.35
CA SER A 866 -59.49 83.37 -59.81
C SER A 866 -59.11 83.97 -58.46
N ALA A 867 -58.45 83.18 -57.61
CA ALA A 867 -57.83 83.66 -56.37
C ALA A 867 -56.60 82.82 -56.02
N THR A 868 -55.65 83.41 -55.30
CA THR A 868 -54.49 82.71 -54.77
C THR A 868 -54.88 81.86 -53.57
N VAL A 869 -54.24 80.70 -53.43
CA VAL A 869 -54.35 79.85 -52.25
C VAL A 869 -53.53 80.48 -51.14
N LYS A 870 -54.15 80.68 -49.97
CA LYS A 870 -53.48 81.02 -48.72
C LYS A 870 -53.94 80.03 -47.65
N ASN A 871 -53.01 79.45 -46.90
CA ASN A 871 -53.29 78.46 -45.85
C ASN A 871 -54.25 77.34 -46.31
N GLY A 872 -54.00 76.77 -47.48
CA GLY A 872 -54.78 75.66 -48.02
C GLY A 872 -56.17 76.04 -48.55
N THR A 873 -56.53 77.32 -48.66
CA THR A 873 -57.83 77.75 -49.20
C THR A 873 -57.70 78.93 -50.16
N ALA A 874 -58.47 78.92 -51.26
CA ALA A 874 -58.67 80.06 -52.15
C ALA A 874 -60.14 80.47 -52.15
N THR A 875 -60.43 81.76 -51.94
CA THR A 875 -61.79 82.32 -51.99
C THR A 875 -61.95 83.12 -53.28
N VAL A 876 -62.72 82.60 -54.23
CA VAL A 876 -62.85 83.13 -55.59
C VAL A 876 -64.20 83.82 -55.75
N THR A 877 -64.20 85.10 -56.12
CA THR A 877 -65.42 85.82 -56.53
C THR A 877 -65.64 85.64 -58.03
N LEU A 878 -66.83 85.17 -58.41
CA LEU A 878 -67.21 84.86 -59.78
C LEU A 878 -67.84 86.08 -60.48
N LYS A 879 -67.65 86.15 -61.80
CA LYS A 879 -68.44 86.99 -62.70
C LYS A 879 -69.93 86.69 -62.55
N LYS A 880 -70.78 87.68 -62.81
CA LYS A 880 -72.25 87.54 -62.78
C LYS A 880 -72.70 86.54 -63.85
N PHE A 881 -73.70 85.74 -63.53
CA PHE A 881 -74.27 84.76 -64.47
C PHE A 881 -75.34 85.42 -65.34
N THR A 882 -75.22 85.27 -66.66
CA THR A 882 -76.18 85.80 -67.66
C THR A 882 -77.26 84.79 -68.05
N THR A 883 -77.24 83.58 -67.48
CA THR A 883 -78.21 82.49 -67.73
C THR A 883 -78.65 81.87 -66.41
N SER A 884 -79.95 81.63 -66.24
CA SER A 884 -80.51 80.86 -65.10
C SER A 884 -80.33 79.35 -65.32
N GLY A 885 -80.52 78.54 -64.27
CA GLY A 885 -80.35 77.09 -64.27
C GLY A 885 -79.11 76.63 -63.50
N THR A 886 -78.87 75.32 -63.48
CA THR A 886 -77.71 74.70 -62.83
C THR A 886 -76.47 74.91 -63.71
N GLN A 887 -75.50 75.66 -63.19
CA GLN A 887 -74.25 75.96 -63.87
C GLN A 887 -73.16 75.02 -63.37
N ARG A 888 -72.64 74.17 -64.25
CA ARG A 888 -71.48 73.32 -63.96
C ARG A 888 -70.20 74.14 -64.10
N MET A 889 -69.40 74.12 -63.04
CA MET A 889 -68.18 74.88 -62.88
C MET A 889 -67.01 73.92 -62.58
N THR A 890 -65.81 74.31 -62.98
CA THR A 890 -64.58 73.57 -62.67
C THR A 890 -63.61 74.50 -61.94
N ALA A 891 -63.22 74.16 -60.72
CA ALA A 891 -62.09 74.78 -60.05
C ALA A 891 -60.81 74.03 -60.41
N SER A 892 -59.81 74.77 -60.89
CA SER A 892 -58.49 74.25 -61.24
C SER A 892 -57.44 74.98 -60.41
N TYR A 893 -56.76 74.24 -59.53
CA TYR A 893 -55.54 74.67 -58.87
C TYR A 893 -54.34 74.43 -59.79
N GLY A 894 -53.59 75.48 -60.12
CA GLY A 894 -52.48 75.43 -61.07
C GLY A 894 -51.18 74.80 -60.55
N GLY A 895 -51.15 74.31 -59.31
CA GLY A 895 -49.91 73.84 -58.67
C GLY A 895 -49.04 74.97 -58.10
N ASN A 896 -47.93 74.59 -57.47
CA ASN A 896 -46.85 75.49 -57.07
C ASN A 896 -45.49 74.76 -57.14
N SER A 897 -44.45 75.30 -56.50
CA SER A 897 -43.12 74.69 -56.45
C SER A 897 -43.08 73.35 -55.71
N TYR A 898 -44.08 73.03 -54.88
CA TYR A 898 -44.11 71.87 -53.99
C TYR A 898 -45.25 70.87 -54.28
N ALA A 899 -46.33 71.35 -54.90
CA ALA A 899 -47.57 70.60 -55.13
C ALA A 899 -47.96 70.63 -56.61
N LEU A 900 -48.38 69.49 -57.15
CA LEU A 900 -48.90 69.34 -58.50
C LEU A 900 -50.25 70.05 -58.67
N PRO A 901 -50.65 70.42 -59.90
CA PRO A 901 -52.00 70.92 -60.19
C PRO A 901 -53.09 69.91 -59.80
N SER A 902 -54.29 70.40 -59.51
CA SER A 902 -55.47 69.54 -59.30
C SER A 902 -56.75 70.26 -59.70
N THR A 903 -57.78 69.50 -60.09
CA THR A 903 -59.05 70.06 -60.52
C THR A 903 -60.23 69.41 -59.78
N THR A 904 -61.34 70.13 -59.70
CA THR A 904 -62.60 69.61 -59.16
C THR A 904 -63.78 70.28 -59.86
N SER A 905 -64.80 69.50 -60.17
CA SER A 905 -66.05 70.00 -60.75
C SER A 905 -67.10 70.18 -59.66
N PHE A 906 -67.93 71.21 -59.81
CA PHE A 906 -69.07 71.45 -58.93
C PHE A 906 -70.17 72.20 -59.66
N THR A 907 -71.35 72.31 -59.06
CA THR A 907 -72.47 73.07 -59.64
C THR A 907 -72.83 74.28 -58.77
N ILE A 908 -73.38 75.31 -59.41
CA ILE A 908 -74.03 76.48 -58.80
C ILE A 908 -75.42 76.62 -59.42
N LYS A 909 -76.46 76.68 -58.60
CA LYS A 909 -77.83 76.93 -59.08
C LYS A 909 -78.06 78.44 -59.20
N VAL A 910 -78.42 78.91 -60.40
CA VAL A 910 -78.73 80.32 -60.68
C VAL A 910 -80.23 80.47 -60.92
N VAL A 911 -80.90 81.29 -60.12
CA VAL A 911 -82.34 81.58 -60.26
C VAL A 911 -82.58 82.78 -61.18
N LYS A 912 -83.80 82.89 -61.73
CA LYS A 912 -84.21 84.01 -62.61
C LYS A 912 -83.99 85.37 -61.95
#